data_AF-A0ABD3RW93-F1
#
_entry.id   AF-A0ABD3RW93-F1
#
_cell.length_a   1.000
_cell.length_b   1.000
_cell.length_c   1.000
_cell.angle_alpha   90.00
_cell.angle_beta   90.00
_cell.angle_gamma   90.00
#
_symmetry.space_group_name_H-M   'P 1'
#
loop_
_entity.id
_entity.type
_entity.pdbx_description
1 polymer ?
#
loop_
_entity_poly.entity_id
_entity_poly.type
_entity_poly.pdbx_seq_one_letter_code
_entity_poly.pdbx_strand_id
1 'polypeptide(L)'
;MRKSSSSMSSSSSSSWLDIPPESDFGLFNVPFGVCSFPPPPPPPPPPPPPPNSVVIHGHEGHNMHDDSPPSHHDASISMASSSHSLVTSLDPTSPRCCTAMGNYVVDLHLLAEAGLFDDLDHRHRNDHHHDNDDDDVEDGDDAFHPRIVFSMSNLDRFLGCDRRIWSAVRDRLIGLFMLDDDDGDSAVTTTAATTTAATSSIVTTDAVATTATATTTTTTTAATGTNSSTTTRTADGDDVIVPDDRLRNNVPLRNAALRPMSSARQHLPCTIGDYTDFYSSREHATNVGIMFRGSKNALQPNWLRAPIGYHGRSSSIDVPCRYVPPSSSSKNFSDDSDDIAFGAIRRPCGQVMIDPSDPNRGSVYAPTRSLDFELEVAFVVGGKTNVERVGGGGTDGDGSGGGSTNATTSTIGRPMTSEEARDRIFGYVLLNDWSARDVQKWEYVPLGPFTSKNFATTISPWIITSMALEPYRCETSALMQGGGGGGKRKRKEEEEEEEEQDRSPSEEDEPTPLDYLVDPDYGSYDVNLSVSIRPSSSSTSTVVCRSNLRNMYWSSVQQLVHHSVTGCPIRAGDLLASGTISGTKRGSYGSMLELSWGGTRDVELDDGVKRRFLEDGDAVIMEGWCEGSGGGKRRGPGRVGFGTCSARILPAVPFPYGSFRGGLAMEEDRPPSQRYSQFRLRDAPPTSSFAWKARIALAAKGVPYKTIVSNSSLEDWNCDVSSKKTTKIQIPTQETTPTLEFVDGMNNIVRIARSNAMIDFLESAFSDRGGNLLPLDPVARARSRETAEAIDSIMPYSAENIDVDRKAVEDGLSCLESLLTAYHAPLLASAVEGPFAIGTHGPNIVDISLIPLLYNARKYGIDSSLYPMLTSIEMACKDHPWFRSAAPKMDGIK
;
A
#
# COMPACT_ATOMS: atom_id res chain seq x y z
N MET A 1 -14.57 -57.08 24.71
CA MET A 1 -15.71 -56.20 24.35
C MET A 1 -15.21 -54.76 24.29
N ARG A 2 -14.75 -54.33 23.12
CA ARG A 2 -14.39 -52.93 22.83
C ARG A 2 -15.68 -52.20 22.46
N LYS A 3 -16.03 -51.14 23.17
CA LYS A 3 -17.08 -50.21 22.76
C LYS A 3 -16.56 -49.44 21.54
N SER A 4 -17.24 -49.59 20.41
CA SER A 4 -17.08 -48.77 19.21
C SER A 4 -17.55 -47.36 19.53
N SER A 5 -16.62 -46.42 19.67
CA SER A 5 -16.93 -45.00 19.58
C SER A 5 -17.12 -44.65 18.11
N SER A 6 -18.37 -44.34 17.74
CA SER A 6 -18.71 -43.71 16.46
C SER A 6 -17.89 -42.44 16.28
N SER A 7 -17.18 -42.35 15.15
CA SER A 7 -16.60 -41.10 14.68
C SER A 7 -17.74 -40.12 14.39
N MET A 8 -17.89 -39.08 15.20
CA MET A 8 -18.59 -37.88 14.77
C MET A 8 -17.75 -37.28 13.64
N SER A 9 -18.25 -37.33 12.41
CA SER A 9 -17.72 -36.53 11.30
C SER A 9 -17.83 -35.07 11.70
N SER A 10 -16.72 -34.34 11.68
CA SER A 10 -16.75 -32.88 11.63
C SER A 10 -17.61 -32.47 10.43
N SER A 11 -18.73 -31.79 10.65
CA SER A 11 -19.49 -31.20 9.54
C SER A 11 -18.54 -30.25 8.80
N SER A 12 -18.25 -30.55 7.55
CA SER A 12 -17.53 -29.64 6.69
C SER A 12 -18.52 -28.56 6.27
N SER A 13 -18.47 -27.38 6.90
CA SER A 13 -19.27 -26.25 6.46
C SER A 13 -18.99 -25.98 4.99
N SER A 14 -20.03 -26.06 4.16
CA SER A 14 -19.95 -25.87 2.71
C SER A 14 -20.43 -24.47 2.33
N SER A 15 -19.99 -23.95 1.19
CA SER A 15 -20.46 -22.66 0.67
C SER A 15 -21.58 -22.86 -0.33
N TRP A 16 -22.55 -21.93 -0.40
CA TRP A 16 -23.53 -21.89 -1.48
C TRP A 16 -22.95 -21.34 -2.79
N LEU A 17 -21.75 -20.76 -2.74
CA LEU A 17 -20.97 -20.38 -3.90
C LEU A 17 -20.10 -21.57 -4.32
N ASP A 18 -20.05 -21.86 -5.62
CA ASP A 18 -19.16 -22.89 -6.16
C ASP A 18 -17.70 -22.42 -6.09
N ILE A 19 -17.01 -22.84 -5.03
CA ILE A 19 -15.60 -22.52 -4.76
C ILE A 19 -14.76 -23.77 -5.05
N PRO A 20 -13.89 -23.74 -6.08
CA PRO A 20 -13.02 -24.86 -6.36
C PRO A 20 -12.08 -25.17 -5.17
N PRO A 21 -11.84 -26.44 -4.82
CA PRO A 21 -10.95 -26.82 -3.71
C PRO A 21 -9.53 -26.25 -3.82
N GLU A 22 -9.05 -26.09 -5.05
CA GLU A 22 -7.74 -25.53 -5.38
C GLU A 22 -7.72 -23.99 -5.46
N SER A 23 -8.86 -23.32 -5.25
CA SER A 23 -8.94 -21.86 -5.24
C SER A 23 -7.97 -21.27 -4.21
N ASP A 24 -7.27 -20.20 -4.57
CA ASP A 24 -6.50 -19.42 -3.60
C ASP A 24 -7.40 -18.82 -2.53
N PHE A 25 -8.64 -18.44 -2.89
CA PHE A 25 -9.60 -17.77 -2.01
C PHE A 25 -10.74 -18.72 -1.63
N GLY A 26 -10.50 -19.57 -0.64
CA GLY A 26 -11.50 -20.46 -0.05
C GLY A 26 -12.44 -19.74 0.93
N LEU A 27 -13.47 -20.44 1.42
CA LEU A 27 -14.47 -19.90 2.36
C LEU A 27 -13.85 -19.20 3.58
N PHE A 28 -12.74 -19.75 4.11
CA PHE A 28 -12.05 -19.21 5.29
C PHE A 28 -10.86 -18.30 4.95
N ASN A 29 -10.54 -18.13 3.66
CA ASN A 29 -9.56 -17.15 3.19
C ASN A 29 -10.30 -15.91 2.67
N VAL A 30 -10.59 -14.98 3.57
CA VAL A 30 -11.28 -13.72 3.26
C VAL A 30 -10.24 -12.59 3.24
N PRO A 31 -9.50 -12.41 2.14
CA PRO A 31 -8.45 -11.40 2.08
C PRO A 31 -9.06 -10.01 1.90
N PHE A 32 -8.27 -8.97 2.17
CA PHE A 32 -8.66 -7.60 1.91
C PHE A 32 -7.95 -7.06 0.66
N GLY A 33 -8.64 -6.29 -0.19
CA GLY A 33 -8.03 -5.66 -1.35
C GLY A 33 -8.85 -4.49 -1.89
N VAL A 34 -8.34 -3.87 -2.96
CA VAL A 34 -9.00 -2.75 -3.64
C VAL A 34 -9.15 -3.08 -5.13
N CYS A 35 -10.37 -2.97 -5.65
CA CYS A 35 -10.68 -3.27 -7.05
C CYS A 35 -11.52 -2.16 -7.68
N SER A 36 -11.40 -2.01 -8.99
CA SER A 36 -12.35 -1.28 -9.84
C SER A 36 -12.87 -2.20 -10.94
N PHE A 37 -14.02 -1.88 -11.52
CA PHE A 37 -14.64 -2.71 -12.55
C PHE A 37 -14.77 -1.93 -13.87
N PRO A 38 -14.71 -2.62 -15.02
CA PRO A 38 -14.95 -1.98 -16.31
C PRO A 38 -16.36 -1.39 -16.36
N PRO A 39 -16.57 -0.28 -17.09
CA PRO A 39 -17.89 0.25 -17.31
C PRO A 39 -18.77 -0.78 -18.05
N PRO A 40 -20.09 -0.79 -17.81
CA PRO A 40 -20.99 -1.65 -18.57
C PRO A 40 -20.88 -1.33 -20.07
N PRO A 41 -21.05 -2.34 -20.95
CA PRO A 41 -21.08 -2.09 -22.40
C PRO A 41 -22.22 -1.11 -22.75
N PRO A 42 -22.06 -0.27 -23.78
CA PRO A 42 -23.13 0.63 -24.20
C PRO A 42 -24.39 -0.18 -24.57
N PRO A 43 -25.60 0.34 -24.29
CA PRO A 43 -26.83 -0.35 -24.65
C PRO A 43 -26.89 -0.57 -26.17
N PRO A 44 -27.46 -1.69 -26.65
CA PRO A 44 -27.66 -1.90 -28.08
C PRO A 44 -28.51 -0.76 -28.66
N PRO A 45 -28.28 -0.37 -29.92
CA PRO A 45 -29.12 0.64 -30.57
C PRO A 45 -30.59 0.17 -30.55
N PRO A 46 -31.54 1.09 -30.32
CA PRO A 46 -32.95 0.72 -30.30
C PRO A 46 -33.33 0.05 -31.62
N PRO A 47 -34.19 -0.99 -31.60
CA PRO A 47 -34.67 -1.59 -32.83
C PRO A 47 -35.36 -0.53 -33.69
N PRO A 48 -35.22 -0.59 -35.03
CA PRO A 48 -35.93 0.34 -35.91
C PRO A 48 -37.44 0.24 -35.64
N PRO A 49 -38.18 1.36 -35.62
CA PRO A 49 -39.60 1.35 -35.34
C PRO A 49 -40.33 0.45 -36.36
N PRO A 50 -41.31 -0.36 -35.92
CA PRO A 50 -42.10 -1.17 -36.83
C PRO A 50 -42.85 -0.26 -37.81
N PRO A 51 -42.91 -0.60 -39.11
CA PRO A 51 -43.71 0.16 -40.06
C PRO A 51 -45.18 -0.07 -39.73
N ASN A 52 -45.88 1.03 -39.42
CA ASN A 52 -47.31 1.13 -39.12
C ASN A 52 -47.71 0.80 -37.67
N SER A 53 -47.55 1.78 -36.77
CA SER A 53 -48.51 1.97 -35.68
C SER A 53 -49.21 3.33 -35.84
N VAL A 54 -50.52 3.25 -36.02
CA VAL A 54 -51.45 4.36 -36.21
C VAL A 54 -51.58 5.12 -34.90
N VAL A 55 -51.41 6.44 -34.96
CA VAL A 55 -51.66 7.36 -33.84
C VAL A 55 -53.18 7.46 -33.63
N ILE A 56 -53.68 6.99 -32.48
CA ILE A 56 -55.03 7.28 -32.01
C ILE A 56 -54.91 8.42 -30.98
N HIS A 57 -55.43 9.59 -31.34
CA HIS A 57 -55.67 10.69 -30.40
C HIS A 57 -56.95 10.39 -29.60
N GLY A 58 -56.83 10.27 -28.28
CA GLY A 58 -57.95 10.21 -27.34
C GLY A 58 -57.85 11.36 -26.34
N HIS A 59 -58.93 12.14 -26.27
CA HIS A 59 -59.14 13.34 -25.46
C HIS A 59 -59.45 13.04 -23.99
N GLU A 60 -59.08 14.00 -23.13
CA GLU A 60 -59.74 14.46 -21.89
C GLU A 60 -59.79 13.61 -20.59
N GLY A 61 -59.52 14.29 -19.47
CA GLY A 61 -60.04 13.91 -18.15
C GLY A 61 -59.24 14.42 -16.95
N HIS A 62 -59.67 15.55 -16.37
CA HIS A 62 -59.22 16.12 -15.10
C HIS A 62 -59.32 15.17 -13.89
N ASN A 63 -58.38 15.24 -12.94
CA ASN A 63 -58.66 15.78 -11.59
C ASN A 63 -57.39 15.94 -10.74
N MET A 64 -57.21 17.16 -10.22
CA MET A 64 -56.39 17.44 -9.04
C MET A 64 -57.28 17.32 -7.80
N HIS A 65 -56.77 16.66 -6.76
CA HIS A 65 -56.95 16.89 -5.32
C HIS A 65 -56.75 15.56 -4.58
N ASP A 66 -55.63 15.40 -3.88
CA ASP A 66 -55.66 15.11 -2.44
C ASP A 66 -54.28 15.35 -1.81
N ASP A 67 -54.22 16.30 -0.88
CA ASP A 67 -53.09 16.57 0.01
C ASP A 67 -53.37 15.83 1.33
N SER A 68 -52.53 14.85 1.69
CA SER A 68 -52.37 14.35 3.06
C SER A 68 -51.04 13.60 3.21
N PRO A 69 -50.23 13.87 4.25
CA PRO A 69 -48.96 13.17 4.47
C PRO A 69 -49.20 11.83 5.16
N PRO A 70 -48.58 10.70 4.72
CA PRO A 70 -48.60 9.50 5.51
C PRO A 70 -47.62 9.64 6.68
N SER A 71 -48.19 9.50 7.88
CA SER A 71 -47.52 9.33 9.16
C SER A 71 -46.45 8.24 9.14
N HIS A 72 -45.35 8.51 9.86
CA HIS A 72 -44.38 7.53 10.32
C HIS A 72 -45.06 6.29 10.94
N HIS A 73 -44.66 5.12 10.46
CA HIS A 73 -44.71 3.77 11.07
C HIS A 73 -45.10 2.72 10.02
N ASP A 74 -44.16 2.41 9.10
CA ASP A 74 -43.92 1.06 8.57
C ASP A 74 -42.77 1.13 7.55
N ALA A 75 -41.54 1.00 8.04
CA ALA A 75 -40.35 0.84 7.18
C ALA A 75 -40.23 -0.63 6.76
N SER A 76 -41.16 -1.09 5.92
CA SER A 76 -41.03 -2.31 5.11
C SER A 76 -41.00 -1.98 3.62
N ILE A 77 -40.47 -0.81 3.27
CA ILE A 77 -40.10 -0.49 1.88
C ILE A 77 -39.01 -1.49 1.48
N SER A 78 -39.36 -2.37 0.55
CA SER A 78 -38.58 -3.54 0.17
C SER A 78 -37.09 -3.21 -0.06
N MET A 79 -36.20 -3.98 0.59
CA MET A 79 -34.75 -3.95 0.31
C MET A 79 -34.44 -4.11 -1.19
N ALA A 80 -35.33 -4.73 -1.96
CA ALA A 80 -35.19 -4.86 -3.42
C ALA A 80 -35.20 -3.52 -4.17
N SER A 81 -36.00 -2.55 -3.72
CA SER A 81 -36.13 -1.23 -4.37
C SER A 81 -34.96 -0.28 -4.08
N SER A 82 -34.43 -0.29 -2.85
CA SER A 82 -33.22 0.46 -2.47
C SER A 82 -31.95 -0.13 -3.11
N SER A 83 -31.86 -1.46 -3.22
CA SER A 83 -30.74 -2.15 -3.87
C SER A 83 -30.58 -1.74 -5.35
N HIS A 84 -31.67 -1.59 -6.10
CA HIS A 84 -31.61 -1.16 -7.51
C HIS A 84 -31.18 0.31 -7.68
N SER A 85 -31.60 1.20 -6.75
CA SER A 85 -31.20 2.61 -6.77
C SER A 85 -29.74 2.83 -6.35
N LEU A 86 -29.21 2.00 -5.44
CA LEU A 86 -27.82 2.07 -4.99
C LEU A 86 -26.84 1.67 -6.10
N VAL A 87 -27.16 0.59 -6.83
CA VAL A 87 -26.32 0.05 -7.92
C VAL A 87 -26.19 1.00 -9.12
N THR A 88 -27.18 1.87 -9.33
CA THR A 88 -27.20 2.81 -10.46
C THR A 88 -26.48 4.14 -10.18
N SER A 89 -26.16 4.45 -8.92
CA SER A 89 -25.54 5.72 -8.51
C SER A 89 -24.01 5.70 -8.41
N LEU A 90 -23.41 4.51 -8.30
CA LEU A 90 -21.98 4.37 -8.04
C LEU A 90 -21.20 4.16 -9.34
N ASP A 91 -20.21 5.01 -9.61
CA ASP A 91 -19.30 4.86 -10.76
C ASP A 91 -18.54 3.53 -10.66
N PRO A 92 -18.74 2.57 -11.58
CA PRO A 92 -18.08 1.26 -11.54
C PRO A 92 -16.55 1.34 -11.71
N THR A 93 -16.04 2.45 -12.27
CA THR A 93 -14.61 2.66 -12.50
C THR A 93 -13.85 3.16 -11.28
N SER A 94 -14.57 3.64 -10.25
CA SER A 94 -13.96 4.05 -8.98
C SER A 94 -13.39 2.85 -8.21
N PRO A 95 -12.19 2.96 -7.59
CA PRO A 95 -11.66 1.94 -6.69
C PRO A 95 -12.53 1.75 -5.45
N ARG A 96 -12.73 0.50 -5.04
CA ARG A 96 -13.56 0.12 -3.89
C ARG A 96 -12.88 -0.94 -3.03
N CYS A 97 -13.14 -0.90 -1.73
CA CYS A 97 -12.74 -1.95 -0.80
C CYS A 97 -13.46 -3.25 -1.16
N CYS A 98 -12.72 -4.34 -1.27
CA CYS A 98 -13.23 -5.63 -1.70
C CYS A 98 -12.62 -6.78 -0.88
N THR A 99 -13.28 -7.93 -0.95
CA THR A 99 -12.67 -9.22 -0.59
C THR A 99 -12.74 -10.18 -1.79
N ALA A 100 -12.09 -11.33 -1.70
CA ALA A 100 -12.11 -12.37 -2.71
C ALA A 100 -12.77 -13.63 -2.15
N MET A 101 -13.57 -14.32 -2.98
CA MET A 101 -14.22 -15.58 -2.63
C MET A 101 -14.34 -16.44 -3.88
N GLY A 102 -13.63 -17.56 -3.95
CA GLY A 102 -13.50 -18.35 -5.16
C GLY A 102 -12.98 -17.53 -6.33
N ASN A 103 -13.71 -17.56 -7.45
CA ASN A 103 -13.42 -16.78 -8.65
C ASN A 103 -14.13 -15.41 -8.67
N TYR A 104 -14.58 -14.91 -7.51
CA TYR A 104 -15.33 -13.67 -7.39
C TYR A 104 -14.60 -12.63 -6.54
N VAL A 105 -14.80 -11.38 -6.91
CA VAL A 105 -14.57 -10.21 -6.06
C VAL A 105 -15.89 -9.81 -5.43
N VAL A 106 -15.87 -9.58 -4.13
CA VAL A 106 -17.03 -9.17 -3.32
C VAL A 106 -16.86 -7.68 -2.96
N ASP A 107 -17.78 -6.83 -3.43
CA ASP A 107 -17.78 -5.39 -3.17
C ASP A 107 -18.27 -5.10 -1.74
N LEU A 108 -17.33 -4.83 -0.82
CA LEU A 108 -17.63 -4.60 0.60
C LEU A 108 -18.39 -3.29 0.83
N HIS A 109 -18.20 -2.29 -0.04
CA HIS A 109 -18.92 -1.03 0.04
C HIS A 109 -20.42 -1.25 -0.19
N LEU A 110 -20.78 -2.02 -1.22
CA LEU A 110 -22.19 -2.36 -1.49
C LEU A 110 -22.83 -3.17 -0.36
N LEU A 111 -22.08 -4.13 0.22
CA LEU A 111 -22.59 -4.91 1.34
C LEU A 111 -22.84 -4.04 2.60
N ALA A 112 -21.95 -3.08 2.87
CA ALA A 112 -22.15 -2.12 3.96
C ALA A 112 -23.29 -1.14 3.73
N GLU A 113 -23.44 -0.61 2.52
CA GLU A 113 -24.57 0.27 2.20
C GLU A 113 -25.92 -0.46 2.28
N ALA A 114 -25.94 -1.77 2.00
CA ALA A 114 -27.09 -2.64 2.20
C ALA A 114 -27.36 -3.03 3.67
N GLY A 115 -26.52 -2.58 4.61
CA GLY A 115 -26.70 -2.78 6.05
C GLY A 115 -26.30 -4.17 6.56
N LEU A 116 -25.51 -4.93 5.80
CA LEU A 116 -25.11 -6.30 6.20
C LEU A 116 -24.09 -6.34 7.35
N PHE A 117 -23.56 -5.17 7.76
CA PHE A 117 -22.64 -5.02 8.89
C PHE A 117 -23.19 -4.12 9.99
N ASP A 118 -24.41 -3.59 9.87
CA ASP A 118 -24.98 -2.63 10.82
C ASP A 118 -25.20 -3.23 12.22
N ASP A 119 -25.26 -4.57 12.31
CA ASP A 119 -25.51 -5.32 13.53
C ASP A 119 -24.23 -5.80 14.25
N LEU A 120 -23.04 -5.44 13.74
CA LEU A 120 -21.76 -5.78 14.38
C LEU A 120 -21.45 -4.95 15.66
N ASP A 121 -22.47 -4.36 16.30
CA ASP A 121 -22.34 -3.34 17.37
C ASP A 121 -22.94 -3.72 18.73
N HIS A 122 -23.02 -5.01 19.08
CA HIS A 122 -23.68 -5.45 20.33
C HIS A 122 -22.87 -6.41 21.22
N ARG A 123 -21.57 -6.20 21.41
CA ARG A 123 -20.85 -6.94 22.48
C ARG A 123 -19.74 -6.08 23.09
N HIS A 124 -19.98 -5.56 24.30
CA HIS A 124 -19.07 -5.61 25.46
C HIS A 124 -19.44 -4.56 26.53
N ARG A 125 -20.62 -4.72 27.16
CA ARG A 125 -20.90 -4.05 28.44
C ARG A 125 -21.03 -4.98 29.65
N ASN A 126 -20.96 -6.32 29.50
CA ASN A 126 -21.38 -7.23 30.59
C ASN A 126 -20.44 -8.39 31.00
N ASP A 127 -19.15 -8.43 30.65
CA ASP A 127 -18.27 -9.52 31.12
C ASP A 127 -17.41 -9.19 32.36
N HIS A 128 -17.62 -8.04 33.01
CA HIS A 128 -17.02 -7.73 34.31
C HIS A 128 -18.06 -7.24 35.32
N HIS A 129 -19.04 -8.10 35.63
CA HIS A 129 -19.79 -7.98 36.89
C HIS A 129 -20.00 -9.36 37.51
N HIS A 130 -18.94 -9.87 38.13
CA HIS A 130 -19.11 -10.49 39.44
C HIS A 130 -18.04 -9.90 40.37
N ASP A 131 -18.52 -9.45 41.51
CA ASP A 131 -17.79 -8.89 42.65
C ASP A 131 -17.42 -7.40 42.53
N ASN A 132 -18.42 -6.53 42.70
CA ASN A 132 -18.48 -5.57 43.81
C ASN A 132 -19.74 -4.70 43.68
N ASP A 133 -20.62 -4.80 44.66
CA ASP A 133 -21.63 -3.78 44.96
C ASP A 133 -20.89 -2.51 45.39
N ASP A 134 -21.12 -1.40 44.69
CA ASP A 134 -21.30 -0.03 45.21
C ASP A 134 -20.95 1.03 44.15
N ASP A 135 -21.80 2.06 44.16
CA ASP A 135 -21.64 3.41 43.63
C ASP A 135 -22.03 3.74 42.17
N ASP A 136 -23.16 4.45 42.12
CA ASP A 136 -23.65 5.38 41.11
C ASP A 136 -22.57 6.01 40.22
N VAL A 137 -22.61 5.70 38.92
CA VAL A 137 -21.98 6.52 37.88
C VAL A 137 -23.07 7.04 36.97
N GLU A 138 -23.26 8.36 37.03
CA GLU A 138 -24.17 9.14 36.20
C GLU A 138 -23.98 8.85 34.71
N ASP A 139 -25.11 8.67 34.01
CA ASP A 139 -25.22 8.66 32.56
C ASP A 139 -24.64 9.98 31.99
N GLY A 140 -23.42 9.90 31.45
CA GLY A 140 -22.73 10.99 30.76
C GLY A 140 -22.66 10.73 29.25
N ASP A 141 -23.16 11.70 28.49
CA ASP A 141 -23.35 11.83 27.04
C ASP A 141 -22.33 11.21 26.06
N ASP A 142 -22.88 10.93 24.86
CA ASP A 142 -22.27 10.79 23.53
C ASP A 142 -21.46 9.52 23.17
N ALA A 143 -22.17 8.46 22.75
CA ALA A 143 -21.62 7.44 21.87
C ALA A 143 -22.22 7.58 20.46
N PHE A 144 -21.66 8.49 19.66
CA PHE A 144 -21.86 8.52 18.21
C PHE A 144 -21.14 7.28 17.63
N HIS A 145 -21.87 6.16 17.48
CA HIS A 145 -21.31 4.89 17.00
C HIS A 145 -21.07 4.94 15.48
N PRO A 146 -19.84 4.72 14.98
CA PRO A 146 -19.59 4.78 13.55
C PRO A 146 -20.03 3.48 12.88
N ARG A 147 -21.08 3.57 12.06
CA ARG A 147 -21.41 2.58 11.01
C ARG A 147 -20.11 2.11 10.33
N ILE A 148 -19.93 0.80 10.08
CA ILE A 148 -18.76 0.31 9.35
C ILE A 148 -18.87 0.80 7.91
N VAL A 149 -18.06 1.79 7.54
CA VAL A 149 -18.05 2.37 6.19
C VAL A 149 -16.81 1.89 5.43
N PHE A 150 -17.01 0.97 4.50
CA PHE A 150 -15.98 0.60 3.52
C PHE A 150 -15.94 1.63 2.40
N SER A 151 -15.06 2.62 2.52
CA SER A 151 -14.81 3.64 1.48
C SER A 151 -13.33 3.94 1.43
N MET A 152 -12.82 4.37 0.27
CA MET A 152 -11.40 4.71 0.12
C MET A 152 -10.94 5.79 1.11
N SER A 153 -11.81 6.75 1.45
CA SER A 153 -11.50 7.80 2.44
C SER A 153 -11.46 7.30 3.90
N ASN A 154 -12.02 6.12 4.19
CA ASN A 154 -12.00 5.51 5.52
C ASN A 154 -11.10 4.27 5.60
N LEU A 155 -10.37 3.94 4.54
CA LEU A 155 -9.56 2.74 4.46
C LEU A 155 -8.50 2.68 5.57
N ASP A 156 -7.73 3.76 5.76
CA ASP A 156 -6.69 3.83 6.80
C ASP A 156 -7.30 3.74 8.21
N ARG A 157 -8.52 4.25 8.39
CA ARG A 157 -9.26 4.12 9.66
C ARG A 157 -9.69 2.68 9.89
N PHE A 158 -10.17 1.99 8.87
CA PHE A 158 -10.52 0.58 8.96
C PHE A 158 -9.29 -0.29 9.26
N LEU A 159 -8.17 -0.04 8.59
CA LEU A 159 -6.89 -0.69 8.89
C LEU A 159 -6.38 -0.34 10.29
N GLY A 160 -6.68 0.85 10.81
CA GLY A 160 -6.36 1.26 12.18
C GLY A 160 -7.37 0.80 13.25
N CYS A 161 -8.42 0.06 12.88
CA CYS A 161 -9.40 -0.43 13.83
C CYS A 161 -8.83 -1.53 14.74
N ASP A 162 -9.59 -1.85 15.79
CA ASP A 162 -9.26 -2.95 16.68
C ASP A 162 -9.33 -4.29 15.91
N ARG A 163 -8.41 -5.21 16.18
CA ARG A 163 -8.38 -6.55 15.56
C ARG A 163 -9.71 -7.29 15.71
N ARG A 164 -10.46 -7.03 16.79
CA ARG A 164 -11.82 -7.58 17.01
C ARG A 164 -12.82 -7.14 15.94
N ILE A 165 -12.69 -5.93 15.40
CA ILE A 165 -13.55 -5.42 14.32
C ILE A 165 -13.28 -6.20 13.04
N TRP A 166 -12.01 -6.46 12.70
CA TRP A 166 -11.68 -7.27 11.54
C TRP A 166 -12.17 -8.72 11.69
N SER A 167 -12.06 -9.28 12.90
CA SER A 167 -12.62 -10.60 13.22
C SER A 167 -14.12 -10.65 12.96
N ALA A 168 -14.86 -9.66 13.46
CA ALA A 168 -16.31 -9.59 13.30
C ALA A 168 -16.73 -9.46 11.82
N VAL A 169 -16.01 -8.63 11.05
CA VAL A 169 -16.22 -8.49 9.60
C VAL A 169 -15.93 -9.80 8.87
N ARG A 170 -14.82 -10.47 9.21
CA ARG A 170 -14.46 -11.79 8.65
C ARG A 170 -15.56 -12.81 8.92
N ASP A 171 -16.00 -12.93 10.17
CA ASP A 171 -16.99 -13.93 10.56
C ASP A 171 -18.34 -13.66 9.89
N ARG A 172 -18.72 -12.38 9.76
CA ARG A 172 -19.92 -11.97 9.00
C ARG A 172 -19.80 -12.37 7.54
N LEU A 173 -18.66 -12.12 6.90
CA LEU A 173 -18.43 -12.50 5.52
C LEU A 173 -18.49 -14.03 5.35
N ILE A 174 -17.85 -14.80 6.22
CA ILE A 174 -17.92 -16.27 6.17
C ILE A 174 -19.38 -16.73 6.29
N GLY A 175 -20.13 -16.21 7.27
CA GLY A 175 -21.55 -16.51 7.45
C GLY A 175 -22.40 -16.21 6.21
N LEU A 176 -22.15 -15.08 5.52
CA LEU A 176 -22.87 -14.71 4.29
C LEU A 176 -22.69 -15.70 3.13
N PHE A 177 -21.64 -16.52 3.16
CA PHE A 177 -21.32 -17.51 2.12
C PHE A 177 -21.50 -18.97 2.55
N MET A 178 -21.75 -19.25 3.84
CA MET A 178 -21.97 -20.59 4.37
C MET A 178 -23.37 -21.14 4.05
N LEU A 179 -23.48 -22.46 3.91
CA LEU A 179 -24.74 -23.21 3.90
C LEU A 179 -25.11 -23.67 5.31
N ASP A 180 -26.41 -23.72 5.59
CA ASP A 180 -26.94 -24.42 6.76
C ASP A 180 -26.76 -25.94 6.59
N ASP A 181 -26.41 -26.63 7.68
CA ASP A 181 -26.20 -28.09 7.68
C ASP A 181 -27.46 -28.89 7.25
N ASP A 182 -28.66 -28.28 7.25
CA ASP A 182 -29.93 -28.88 6.81
C ASP A 182 -30.20 -28.76 5.29
N ASP A 183 -29.51 -27.87 4.56
CA ASP A 183 -29.74 -27.64 3.12
C ASP A 183 -28.97 -28.62 2.21
N GLY A 184 -28.07 -29.44 2.78
CA GLY A 184 -27.13 -30.31 2.05
C GLY A 184 -27.72 -31.55 1.36
N ASP A 185 -29.01 -31.86 1.54
CA ASP A 185 -29.61 -33.13 1.08
C ASP A 185 -30.75 -32.99 0.05
N SER A 186 -30.85 -31.84 -0.62
CA SER A 186 -31.86 -31.60 -1.68
C SER A 186 -31.29 -31.46 -3.10
N ALA A 187 -30.29 -32.27 -3.45
CA ALA A 187 -29.91 -32.46 -4.85
C ALA A 187 -30.89 -33.43 -5.55
N VAL A 188 -32.00 -32.88 -6.08
CA VAL A 188 -32.87 -33.60 -7.02
C VAL A 188 -32.07 -33.91 -8.30
N THR A 189 -31.62 -35.15 -8.41
CA THR A 189 -31.17 -35.79 -9.64
C THR A 189 -32.20 -35.59 -10.75
N THR A 190 -31.88 -34.76 -11.74
CA THR A 190 -32.61 -34.72 -13.01
C THR A 190 -31.92 -35.68 -13.97
N THR A 191 -32.30 -36.96 -13.93
CA THR A 191 -31.91 -37.93 -14.96
C THR A 191 -32.76 -37.74 -16.20
N ALA A 192 -32.09 -37.49 -17.32
CA ALA A 192 -32.70 -37.49 -18.65
C ALA A 192 -33.20 -38.89 -19.01
N ALA A 193 -34.51 -39.03 -19.28
CA ALA A 193 -35.09 -40.18 -19.95
C ALA A 193 -35.85 -39.71 -21.19
N THR A 194 -35.33 -40.10 -22.33
CA THR A 194 -35.92 -39.96 -23.66
C THR A 194 -37.15 -40.87 -23.82
N THR A 195 -38.01 -40.47 -24.76
CA THR A 195 -38.92 -41.27 -25.61
C THR A 195 -40.43 -41.35 -25.25
N THR A 196 -41.21 -40.81 -26.21
CA THR A 196 -42.50 -41.29 -26.77
C THR A 196 -43.83 -41.13 -26.01
N ALA A 197 -44.64 -40.23 -26.59
CA ALA A 197 -45.96 -40.45 -27.18
C ALA A 197 -47.15 -40.95 -26.32
N ALA A 198 -48.14 -40.04 -26.30
CA ALA A 198 -49.56 -40.26 -26.61
C ALA A 198 -50.57 -40.61 -25.51
N THR A 199 -51.64 -39.78 -25.56
CA THR A 199 -53.07 -40.05 -25.38
C THR A 199 -53.75 -40.01 -23.99
N SER A 200 -54.66 -39.02 -23.88
CA SER A 200 -56.00 -38.97 -23.24
C SER A 200 -56.17 -39.45 -21.78
N SER A 201 -56.95 -38.84 -20.88
CA SER A 201 -58.33 -38.28 -20.96
C SER A 201 -58.62 -37.57 -19.60
N ILE A 202 -59.39 -36.47 -19.50
CA ILE A 202 -60.82 -36.40 -19.06
C ILE A 202 -61.04 -37.13 -17.70
N VAL A 203 -61.55 -36.60 -16.57
CA VAL A 203 -62.52 -35.52 -16.29
C VAL A 203 -62.56 -35.15 -14.78
N THR A 204 -63.24 -34.02 -14.50
CA THR A 204 -63.82 -33.44 -13.26
C THR A 204 -64.31 -34.42 -12.16
N THR A 205 -64.57 -34.10 -10.88
CA THR A 205 -65.33 -33.00 -10.22
C THR A 205 -65.31 -33.22 -8.68
N ASP A 206 -65.31 -32.12 -7.92
CA ASP A 206 -66.14 -31.76 -6.74
C ASP A 206 -66.40 -32.68 -5.50
N ALA A 207 -66.16 -32.03 -4.33
CA ALA A 207 -67.11 -31.76 -3.23
C ALA A 207 -67.24 -32.66 -1.96
N VAL A 208 -66.87 -32.01 -0.83
CA VAL A 208 -67.71 -31.71 0.38
C VAL A 208 -67.85 -32.72 1.55
N ALA A 209 -67.61 -32.15 2.77
CA ALA A 209 -68.11 -32.46 4.13
C ALA A 209 -67.45 -33.65 4.88
N THR A 210 -67.17 -33.65 6.21
CA THR A 210 -67.52 -32.78 7.36
C THR A 210 -66.62 -33.13 8.57
N THR A 211 -66.27 -32.13 9.40
CA THR A 211 -66.12 -32.08 10.90
C THR A 211 -65.92 -33.39 11.71
N ALA A 212 -65.07 -33.51 12.74
CA ALA A 212 -64.88 -32.59 13.87
C ALA A 212 -63.65 -32.93 14.77
N THR A 213 -62.99 -31.87 15.25
CA THR A 213 -62.45 -31.62 16.61
C THR A 213 -61.58 -32.64 17.36
N ALA A 214 -60.32 -32.26 17.58
CA ALA A 214 -59.69 -32.29 18.91
C ALA A 214 -58.65 -31.15 19.00
N THR A 215 -58.95 -30.17 19.83
CA THR A 215 -58.14 -29.01 20.23
C THR A 215 -56.97 -29.46 21.11
N THR A 216 -55.77 -28.87 20.98
CA THR A 216 -54.93 -28.32 22.08
C THR A 216 -53.70 -27.61 21.49
N THR A 217 -53.77 -26.27 21.48
CA THR A 217 -52.66 -25.30 21.62
C THR A 217 -51.38 -25.49 20.80
N THR A 218 -51.39 -25.05 19.55
CA THR A 218 -50.18 -24.57 18.86
C THR A 218 -49.76 -23.26 19.51
N THR A 219 -48.70 -23.29 20.31
CA THR A 219 -47.90 -22.09 20.54
C THR A 219 -46.96 -21.99 19.35
N THR A 220 -47.45 -21.38 18.28
CA THR A 220 -46.60 -20.86 17.21
C THR A 220 -45.83 -19.70 17.82
N THR A 221 -44.63 -19.95 18.36
CA THR A 221 -43.62 -18.90 18.42
C THR A 221 -43.24 -18.59 16.99
N ALA A 222 -43.92 -17.59 16.43
CA ALA A 222 -43.33 -16.76 15.39
C ALA A 222 -41.92 -16.41 15.86
N ALA A 223 -40.90 -16.84 15.11
CA ALA A 223 -39.53 -16.43 15.33
C ALA A 223 -39.36 -14.96 14.87
N THR A 224 -40.09 -14.05 15.52
CA THR A 224 -39.63 -12.69 15.75
C THR A 224 -38.62 -12.79 16.88
N GLY A 225 -37.39 -13.13 16.52
CA GLY A 225 -36.26 -13.24 17.42
C GLY A 225 -35.03 -12.72 16.70
N THR A 226 -34.70 -11.46 16.96
CA THR A 226 -33.46 -10.77 16.64
C THR A 226 -32.27 -11.44 17.33
N ASN A 227 -31.90 -12.65 16.90
CA ASN A 227 -30.69 -13.31 17.36
C ASN A 227 -29.50 -12.86 16.48
N SER A 228 -28.96 -11.70 16.86
CA SER A 228 -27.93 -10.88 16.21
C SER A 228 -26.48 -11.40 16.40
N SER A 229 -26.27 -12.70 16.62
CA SER A 229 -24.92 -13.21 16.92
C SER A 229 -24.28 -13.85 15.69
N THR A 230 -23.20 -13.24 15.18
CA THR A 230 -22.37 -13.79 14.07
C THR A 230 -21.73 -15.13 14.43
N THR A 231 -21.55 -15.39 15.73
CA THR A 231 -20.99 -16.62 16.28
C THR A 231 -21.84 -17.14 17.44
N THR A 232 -21.95 -18.46 17.59
CA THR A 232 -22.56 -19.12 18.75
C THR A 232 -21.54 -20.00 19.45
N ARG A 233 -21.58 -20.05 20.78
CA ARG A 233 -20.63 -20.85 21.56
C ARG A 233 -21.16 -22.26 21.76
N THR A 234 -20.38 -23.26 21.38
CA THR A 234 -20.71 -24.68 21.60
C THR A 234 -20.62 -25.06 23.08
N ALA A 235 -21.21 -26.20 23.45
CA ALA A 235 -21.12 -26.75 24.80
C ALA A 235 -19.66 -27.06 25.25
N ASP A 236 -18.74 -27.22 24.29
CA ASP A 236 -17.31 -27.45 24.53
C ASP A 236 -16.50 -26.14 24.58
N GLY A 237 -17.14 -24.98 24.37
CA GLY A 237 -16.55 -23.65 24.53
C GLY A 237 -16.05 -23.00 23.25
N ASP A 238 -16.14 -23.66 22.10
CA ASP A 238 -15.71 -23.15 20.78
C ASP A 238 -16.75 -22.22 20.14
N ASP A 239 -16.30 -21.14 19.50
CA ASP A 239 -17.15 -20.23 18.70
C ASP A 239 -17.40 -20.81 17.29
N VAL A 240 -18.67 -20.89 16.89
CA VAL A 240 -19.14 -21.39 15.59
C VAL A 240 -19.82 -20.27 14.83
N ILE A 241 -19.36 -20.01 13.59
CA ILE A 241 -19.95 -19.00 12.70
C ILE A 241 -21.32 -19.49 12.22
N VAL A 242 -22.32 -18.61 12.27
CA VAL A 242 -23.70 -18.91 11.86
C VAL A 242 -23.93 -18.48 10.41
N PRO A 243 -24.54 -19.33 9.55
CA PRO A 243 -24.93 -18.92 8.20
C PRO A 243 -25.86 -17.71 8.17
N ASP A 244 -25.68 -16.85 7.17
CA ASP A 244 -26.42 -15.59 6.99
C ASP A 244 -26.98 -15.49 5.57
N ASP A 245 -28.27 -15.74 5.46
CA ASP A 245 -28.98 -15.82 4.19
C ASP A 245 -29.29 -14.48 3.52
N ARG A 246 -28.97 -13.35 4.17
CA ARG A 246 -29.33 -12.01 3.67
C ARG A 246 -28.75 -11.72 2.29
N LEU A 247 -27.52 -12.18 2.00
CA LEU A 247 -26.92 -12.05 0.68
C LEU A 247 -27.41 -13.13 -0.29
N ARG A 248 -27.50 -14.40 0.15
CA ARG A 248 -27.95 -15.53 -0.69
C ARG A 248 -29.32 -15.27 -1.31
N ASN A 249 -30.26 -14.77 -0.50
CA ASN A 249 -31.66 -14.55 -0.87
C ASN A 249 -31.93 -13.19 -1.55
N ASN A 250 -31.00 -12.23 -1.46
CA ASN A 250 -31.12 -10.93 -2.14
C ASN A 250 -30.44 -10.96 -3.51
N VAL A 251 -31.11 -11.55 -4.51
CA VAL A 251 -30.58 -11.73 -5.88
C VAL A 251 -30.07 -10.41 -6.50
N PRO A 252 -30.78 -9.25 -6.41
CA PRO A 252 -30.25 -7.99 -6.94
C PRO A 252 -28.93 -7.55 -6.29
N LEU A 253 -28.85 -7.56 -4.96
CA LEU A 253 -27.63 -7.21 -4.24
C LEU A 253 -26.50 -8.19 -4.54
N ARG A 254 -26.80 -9.49 -4.53
CA ARG A 254 -25.85 -10.57 -4.84
C ARG A 254 -25.22 -10.38 -6.22
N ASN A 255 -26.03 -10.14 -7.25
CA ASN A 255 -25.54 -9.94 -8.61
C ASN A 255 -24.72 -8.65 -8.79
N ALA A 256 -24.98 -7.64 -7.94
CA ALA A 256 -24.22 -6.40 -7.96
C ALA A 256 -22.90 -6.50 -7.19
N ALA A 257 -22.93 -7.10 -6.00
CA ALA A 257 -21.80 -7.20 -5.10
C ALA A 257 -20.81 -8.31 -5.49
N LEU A 258 -21.26 -9.38 -6.17
CA LEU A 258 -20.38 -10.43 -6.68
C LEU A 258 -20.01 -10.17 -8.14
N ARG A 259 -18.71 -9.92 -8.36
CA ARG A 259 -18.16 -9.64 -9.69
C ARG A 259 -17.15 -10.71 -10.06
N PRO A 260 -17.11 -11.21 -11.32
CA PRO A 260 -16.06 -12.15 -11.73
C PRO A 260 -14.68 -11.53 -11.53
N MET A 261 -13.75 -12.26 -10.89
CA MET A 261 -12.40 -11.77 -10.61
C MET A 261 -11.62 -11.42 -11.89
N SER A 262 -11.89 -12.14 -12.99
CA SER A 262 -11.35 -11.84 -14.31
C SER A 262 -11.78 -10.49 -14.90
N SER A 263 -12.89 -9.93 -14.40
CA SER A 263 -13.37 -8.59 -14.81
C SER A 263 -12.81 -7.48 -13.93
N ALA A 264 -12.25 -7.79 -12.77
CA ALA A 264 -11.75 -6.78 -11.83
C ALA A 264 -10.35 -6.28 -12.26
N ARG A 265 -10.15 -4.98 -12.13
CA ARG A 265 -8.81 -4.38 -12.11
C ARG A 265 -8.40 -4.20 -10.66
N GLN A 266 -7.26 -4.77 -10.29
CA GLN A 266 -6.72 -4.71 -8.93
C GLN A 266 -5.85 -3.46 -8.77
N HIS A 267 -5.85 -2.91 -7.56
CA HIS A 267 -5.06 -1.74 -7.16
C HIS A 267 -4.25 -2.05 -5.90
N LEU A 268 -3.38 -1.14 -5.50
CA LEU A 268 -2.74 -1.21 -4.19
C LEU A 268 -3.81 -1.33 -3.09
N PRO A 269 -3.67 -2.28 -2.15
CA PRO A 269 -4.71 -2.59 -1.18
C PRO A 269 -4.85 -1.52 -0.09
N CYS A 270 -3.86 -0.62 0.05
CA CYS A 270 -3.87 0.54 0.93
C CYS A 270 -2.86 1.59 0.45
N THR A 271 -2.94 2.79 1.00
CA THR A 271 -1.86 3.77 0.86
C THR A 271 -0.70 3.32 1.73
N ILE A 272 0.47 3.09 1.13
CA ILE A 272 1.67 2.71 1.87
C ILE A 272 2.38 3.98 2.34
N GLY A 273 2.40 4.18 3.66
CA GLY A 273 3.11 5.29 4.28
C GLY A 273 4.62 5.11 4.13
N ASP A 274 5.20 4.28 4.98
CA ASP A 274 6.59 3.85 4.90
C ASP A 274 6.70 2.38 4.45
N TYR A 275 7.74 2.10 3.69
CA TYR A 275 8.18 0.77 3.34
C TYR A 275 9.54 0.51 3.99
N THR A 276 9.65 -0.59 4.73
CA THR A 276 10.91 -1.06 5.31
C THR A 276 11.18 -2.48 4.86
N ASP A 277 12.40 -2.73 4.43
CA ASP A 277 12.86 -4.04 3.99
C ASP A 277 13.86 -4.59 4.99
N PHE A 278 13.60 -5.80 5.49
CA PHE A 278 14.48 -6.48 6.44
C PHE A 278 15.47 -7.40 5.72
N TYR A 279 16.28 -8.09 6.50
CA TYR A 279 17.27 -9.02 5.98
C TYR A 279 17.28 -10.32 6.78
N SER A 280 16.11 -10.88 7.03
CA SER A 280 15.89 -11.81 8.15
C SER A 280 16.00 -13.30 7.82
N SER A 281 16.34 -13.69 6.58
CA SER A 281 16.67 -15.09 6.23
C SER A 281 18.15 -15.35 6.47
N ARG A 282 18.46 -16.36 7.30
CA ARG A 282 19.85 -16.73 7.62
C ARG A 282 20.58 -17.27 6.41
N GLU A 283 19.92 -18.14 5.67
CA GLU A 283 20.45 -18.79 4.48
C GLU A 283 20.78 -17.73 3.43
N HIS A 284 19.88 -16.78 3.20
CA HIS A 284 20.12 -15.68 2.27
C HIS A 284 21.33 -14.83 2.71
N ALA A 285 21.35 -14.37 3.97
CA ALA A 285 22.45 -13.59 4.51
C ALA A 285 23.80 -14.32 4.47
N THR A 286 23.77 -15.63 4.71
CA THR A 286 24.95 -16.51 4.64
C THR A 286 25.43 -16.68 3.20
N ASN A 287 24.53 -16.96 2.25
CA ASN A 287 24.86 -17.11 0.83
C ASN A 287 25.51 -15.84 0.27
N VAL A 288 24.88 -14.68 0.50
CA VAL A 288 25.45 -13.38 0.12
C VAL A 288 26.77 -13.15 0.85
N GLY A 289 26.83 -13.42 2.14
CA GLY A 289 28.05 -13.35 2.92
C GLY A 289 29.21 -14.14 2.34
N ILE A 290 28.98 -15.39 1.94
CA ILE A 290 29.97 -16.26 1.31
C ILE A 290 30.48 -15.65 0.01
N MET A 291 29.57 -15.19 -0.86
CA MET A 291 29.92 -14.60 -2.15
C MET A 291 30.78 -13.33 -2.03
N PHE A 292 30.58 -12.54 -0.97
CA PHE A 292 31.28 -11.26 -0.79
C PHE A 292 32.49 -11.32 0.15
N ARG A 293 32.47 -12.16 1.18
CA ARG A 293 33.46 -12.17 2.28
C ARG A 293 34.07 -13.55 2.55
N GLY A 294 33.61 -14.59 1.85
CA GLY A 294 33.99 -15.99 2.09
C GLY A 294 33.24 -16.62 3.27
N SER A 295 33.24 -17.95 3.34
CA SER A 295 32.42 -18.72 4.29
C SER A 295 32.70 -18.42 5.76
N LYS A 296 33.96 -18.19 6.13
CA LYS A 296 34.36 -17.89 7.51
C LYS A 296 33.77 -16.59 8.07
N ASN A 297 33.47 -15.63 7.21
CA ASN A 297 32.99 -14.29 7.58
C ASN A 297 31.64 -13.97 6.92
N ALA A 298 30.82 -15.02 6.68
CA ALA A 298 29.59 -14.90 5.93
C ALA A 298 28.59 -13.96 6.63
N LEU A 299 28.22 -14.24 7.88
CA LEU A 299 27.34 -13.37 8.65
C LEU A 299 28.13 -12.22 9.28
N GLN A 300 27.58 -11.01 9.20
CA GLN A 300 28.10 -9.87 9.94
C GLN A 300 27.77 -10.01 11.44
N PRO A 301 28.61 -9.47 12.36
CA PRO A 301 28.44 -9.67 13.80
C PRO A 301 27.08 -9.23 14.38
N ASN A 302 26.44 -8.24 13.76
CA ASN A 302 25.14 -7.71 14.18
C ASN A 302 23.94 -8.55 13.72
N TRP A 303 24.09 -9.41 12.72
CA TRP A 303 22.97 -10.10 12.07
C TRP A 303 22.22 -11.05 13.01
N LEU A 304 22.96 -11.80 13.86
CA LEU A 304 22.38 -12.67 14.89
C LEU A 304 21.93 -11.91 16.15
N ARG A 305 22.08 -10.58 16.19
CA ARG A 305 21.79 -9.75 17.36
C ARG A 305 20.55 -8.88 17.18
N ALA A 306 20.23 -8.51 15.94
CA ALA A 306 19.06 -7.71 15.61
C ALA A 306 18.57 -8.04 14.20
N PRO A 307 17.26 -7.95 13.94
CA PRO A 307 16.72 -8.03 12.60
C PRO A 307 17.11 -6.76 11.84
N ILE A 308 18.28 -6.78 11.19
CA ILE A 308 18.73 -5.63 10.40
C ILE A 308 17.76 -5.37 9.24
N GLY A 309 17.58 -4.10 8.91
CA GLY A 309 16.71 -3.64 7.82
C GLY A 309 17.05 -2.21 7.43
N TYR A 310 16.42 -1.74 6.36
CA TYR A 310 16.61 -0.40 5.81
C TYR A 310 15.28 0.15 5.27
N HIS A 311 15.20 1.46 5.14
CA HIS A 311 14.04 2.11 4.53
C HIS A 311 14.04 1.83 3.03
N GLY A 312 12.98 1.17 2.54
CA GLY A 312 12.69 1.00 1.13
C GLY A 312 12.02 2.25 0.56
N ARG A 313 11.52 2.15 -0.68
CA ARG A 313 10.85 3.26 -1.36
C ARG A 313 9.35 3.00 -1.58
N SER A 314 8.50 3.60 -0.77
CA SER A 314 7.03 3.44 -0.89
C SER A 314 6.49 3.86 -2.27
N SER A 315 7.04 4.91 -2.87
CA SER A 315 6.53 5.47 -4.13
C SER A 315 6.71 4.58 -5.36
N SER A 316 7.52 3.53 -5.28
CA SER A 316 7.79 2.59 -6.36
C SER A 316 7.17 1.21 -6.13
N ILE A 317 6.30 1.08 -5.12
CA ILE A 317 5.52 -0.13 -4.88
C ILE A 317 4.29 -0.11 -5.80
N ASP A 318 4.08 -1.20 -6.53
CA ASP A 318 2.93 -1.37 -7.40
C ASP A 318 2.37 -2.80 -7.34
N VAL A 319 1.21 -3.03 -7.96
CA VAL A 319 0.55 -4.34 -8.05
C VAL A 319 0.39 -4.82 -9.49
N PRO A 320 0.24 -6.14 -9.72
CA PRO A 320 -0.28 -6.64 -10.99
C PRO A 320 -1.68 -6.06 -11.25
N CYS A 321 -1.91 -5.52 -12.46
CA CYS A 321 -3.18 -4.85 -12.78
C CYS A 321 -4.38 -5.82 -12.94
N ARG A 322 -4.16 -7.13 -13.12
CA ARG A 322 -5.21 -8.16 -13.16
C ARG A 322 -4.77 -9.47 -12.54
N TYR A 323 -5.74 -10.22 -12.02
CA TYR A 323 -5.52 -11.56 -11.49
C TYR A 323 -5.28 -12.57 -12.61
N VAL A 324 -4.25 -13.41 -12.45
CA VAL A 324 -3.97 -14.57 -13.30
C VAL A 324 -4.07 -15.83 -12.42
N PRO A 325 -5.02 -16.76 -12.70
CA PRO A 325 -5.18 -17.97 -11.90
C PRO A 325 -3.96 -18.91 -12.01
N PRO A 326 -3.57 -19.61 -10.93
CA PRO A 326 -2.47 -20.58 -10.94
C PRO A 326 -2.64 -21.72 -11.97
N SER A 327 -3.88 -22.11 -12.28
CA SER A 327 -4.21 -23.26 -13.11
C SER A 327 -4.48 -22.94 -14.58
N SER A 328 -4.35 -21.68 -15.02
CA SER A 328 -4.62 -21.32 -16.41
C SER A 328 -3.52 -21.84 -17.33
N SER A 329 -3.67 -23.11 -17.70
CA SER A 329 -3.03 -23.80 -18.82
C SER A 329 -3.47 -23.24 -20.18
N SER A 330 -3.97 -21.99 -20.24
CA SER A 330 -4.31 -21.32 -21.49
C SER A 330 -3.02 -21.00 -22.24
N LYS A 331 -2.66 -21.92 -23.14
CA LYS A 331 -1.51 -21.87 -24.04
C LYS A 331 -1.59 -20.79 -25.12
N ASN A 332 -2.58 -19.90 -25.07
CA ASN A 332 -2.77 -18.87 -26.09
C ASN A 332 -2.95 -17.50 -25.43
N PHE A 333 -1.83 -16.84 -25.13
CA PHE A 333 -1.78 -15.38 -25.04
C PHE A 333 -1.40 -14.88 -26.45
N SER A 334 -2.28 -14.13 -27.11
CA SER A 334 -2.04 -13.59 -28.45
C SER A 334 -1.89 -12.08 -28.41
N ASP A 335 -0.86 -11.58 -29.09
CA ASP A 335 -0.52 -10.21 -29.52
C ASP A 335 -1.08 -9.01 -28.74
N ASP A 336 -0.14 -8.24 -28.19
CA ASP A 336 -0.15 -6.81 -27.84
C ASP A 336 -1.20 -6.26 -26.85
N SER A 337 -2.32 -6.94 -26.56
CA SER A 337 -3.33 -6.44 -25.60
C SER A 337 -3.32 -7.09 -24.21
N ASP A 338 -2.62 -8.22 -24.03
CA ASP A 338 -2.56 -8.98 -22.77
C ASP A 338 -1.46 -8.50 -21.80
N ASP A 339 -0.65 -7.52 -22.22
CA ASP A 339 0.46 -6.96 -21.44
C ASP A 339 0.02 -6.26 -20.14
N ILE A 340 -1.26 -5.85 -20.06
CA ILE A 340 -1.85 -5.23 -18.88
C ILE A 340 -2.10 -6.28 -17.77
N ALA A 341 -2.10 -7.59 -18.08
CA ALA A 341 -2.37 -8.61 -17.08
C ALA A 341 -1.23 -8.81 -16.07
N PHE A 342 0.02 -8.60 -16.48
CA PHE A 342 1.18 -8.95 -15.65
C PHE A 342 1.79 -7.82 -14.85
N GLY A 343 1.41 -6.54 -15.05
CA GLY A 343 2.26 -5.45 -14.57
C GLY A 343 3.63 -5.46 -15.28
N ALA A 344 4.28 -4.30 -15.36
CA ALA A 344 5.54 -4.19 -16.08
C ALA A 344 6.53 -3.33 -15.31
N ILE A 345 7.74 -3.85 -15.13
CA ILE A 345 8.87 -3.08 -14.61
C ILE A 345 9.82 -2.76 -15.74
N ARG A 346 10.53 -1.65 -15.64
CA ARG A 346 11.55 -1.29 -16.61
C ARG A 346 12.93 -1.61 -16.05
N ARG A 347 13.78 -2.28 -16.84
CA ARG A 347 15.19 -2.45 -16.49
C ARG A 347 15.82 -1.07 -16.21
N PRO A 348 16.37 -0.84 -15.01
CA PRO A 348 16.94 0.45 -14.68
C PRO A 348 18.31 0.65 -15.36
N CYS A 349 18.61 1.90 -15.66
CA CYS A 349 19.96 2.35 -15.96
C CYS A 349 20.55 2.98 -14.70
N GLY A 350 21.82 2.74 -14.42
CA GLY A 350 22.52 3.27 -13.24
C GLY A 350 24.03 3.31 -13.45
N GLN A 351 24.75 3.82 -12.45
CA GLN A 351 26.20 3.74 -12.45
C GLN A 351 26.63 2.31 -12.11
N VAL A 352 27.37 1.68 -13.02
CA VAL A 352 27.95 0.35 -12.85
C VAL A 352 29.47 0.44 -12.94
N MET A 353 30.19 -0.35 -12.13
CA MET A 353 31.66 -0.37 -12.20
C MET A 353 32.13 -0.81 -13.59
N ILE A 354 33.12 -0.09 -14.13
CA ILE A 354 33.77 -0.48 -15.40
C ILE A 354 34.46 -1.84 -15.24
N ASP A 355 35.12 -2.02 -14.10
CA ASP A 355 35.83 -3.23 -13.74
C ASP A 355 35.49 -3.59 -12.28
N PRO A 356 34.68 -4.63 -12.02
CA PRO A 356 34.32 -5.04 -10.67
C PRO A 356 35.51 -5.48 -9.80
N SER A 357 36.69 -5.71 -10.39
CA SER A 357 37.92 -6.09 -9.68
C SER A 357 38.83 -4.90 -9.35
N ASP A 358 38.60 -3.73 -9.97
CA ASP A 358 39.37 -2.50 -9.73
C ASP A 358 38.44 -1.27 -9.67
N PRO A 359 37.94 -0.92 -8.47
CA PRO A 359 37.06 0.22 -8.27
C PRO A 359 37.66 1.57 -8.72
N ASN A 360 39.00 1.67 -8.81
CA ASN A 360 39.67 2.91 -9.21
C ASN A 360 39.51 3.21 -10.70
N ARG A 361 39.04 2.24 -11.50
CA ARG A 361 38.71 2.46 -12.92
C ARG A 361 37.45 3.30 -13.11
N GLY A 362 36.70 3.54 -12.04
CA GLY A 362 35.47 4.33 -12.06
C GLY A 362 34.25 3.55 -12.52
N SER A 363 33.18 4.29 -12.82
CA SER A 363 31.89 3.74 -13.22
C SER A 363 31.45 4.29 -14.58
N VAL A 364 30.51 3.58 -15.21
CA VAL A 364 29.82 3.99 -16.44
C VAL A 364 28.32 3.98 -16.18
N TYR A 365 27.59 4.91 -16.79
CA TYR A 365 26.13 4.86 -16.79
C TYR A 365 25.65 3.87 -17.85
N ALA A 366 24.96 2.81 -17.45
CA ALA A 366 24.48 1.77 -18.35
C ALA A 366 23.24 1.06 -17.79
N PRO A 367 22.46 0.36 -18.63
CA PRO A 367 21.48 -0.62 -18.16
C PRO A 367 22.14 -1.66 -17.23
N THR A 368 21.44 -2.02 -16.15
CA THR A 368 21.91 -3.12 -15.29
C THR A 368 22.04 -4.43 -16.08
N ARG A 369 23.15 -5.13 -15.88
CA ARG A 369 23.44 -6.45 -16.44
C ARG A 369 23.08 -7.58 -15.47
N SER A 370 22.72 -7.23 -14.24
CA SER A 370 22.43 -8.15 -13.16
C SER A 370 21.10 -7.79 -12.50
N LEU A 371 20.04 -7.74 -13.31
CA LEU A 371 18.66 -7.57 -12.83
C LEU A 371 18.18 -8.87 -12.19
N ASP A 372 17.57 -8.74 -11.03
CA ASP A 372 17.23 -9.85 -10.16
C ASP A 372 15.85 -9.67 -9.52
N PHE A 373 15.25 -10.78 -9.12
CA PHE A 373 14.09 -10.81 -8.23
C PHE A 373 14.54 -11.11 -6.80
N GLU A 374 13.73 -10.73 -5.82
CA GLU A 374 13.86 -11.18 -4.44
C GLU A 374 12.52 -11.71 -3.95
N LEU A 375 12.47 -13.01 -3.69
CA LEU A 375 11.27 -13.67 -3.15
C LEU A 375 11.05 -13.23 -1.70
N GLU A 376 9.97 -12.51 -1.45
CA GLU A 376 9.65 -11.99 -0.13
C GLU A 376 8.17 -12.13 0.22
N VAL A 377 7.91 -11.96 1.52
CA VAL A 377 6.58 -11.72 2.07
C VAL A 377 6.66 -10.43 2.88
N ALA A 378 5.68 -9.57 2.73
CA ALA A 378 5.58 -8.36 3.55
C ALA A 378 4.31 -8.37 4.39
N PHE A 379 4.38 -7.79 5.57
CA PHE A 379 3.21 -7.56 6.41
C PHE A 379 2.78 -6.10 6.37
N VAL A 380 1.48 -5.91 6.38
CA VAL A 380 0.82 -4.60 6.45
C VAL A 380 0.48 -4.30 7.89
N VAL A 381 0.87 -3.12 8.36
CA VAL A 381 0.52 -2.67 9.71
C VAL A 381 -0.92 -2.19 9.75
N GLY A 382 -1.64 -2.59 10.79
CA GLY A 382 -2.95 -2.06 11.16
C GLY A 382 -3.07 -1.95 12.67
N GLY A 383 -4.29 -1.99 13.17
CA GLY A 383 -4.60 -2.16 14.59
C GLY A 383 -4.70 -0.81 15.29
N LYS A 384 -5.49 -0.74 16.37
CA LYS A 384 -5.50 0.42 17.25
C LYS A 384 -4.12 0.61 17.90
N THR A 385 -3.73 1.86 18.08
CA THR A 385 -2.55 2.19 18.88
C THR A 385 -2.96 2.27 20.35
N ASN A 386 -2.26 1.58 21.24
CA ASN A 386 -2.47 1.72 22.67
C ASN A 386 -1.97 3.10 23.12
N VAL A 387 -2.86 4.10 23.13
CA VAL A 387 -2.63 5.35 23.85
C VAL A 387 -2.92 5.07 25.32
N GLU A 388 -1.91 4.59 26.07
CA GLU A 388 -2.00 4.72 27.52
C GLU A 388 -2.05 6.21 27.86
N ARG A 389 -3.08 6.62 28.60
CA ARG A 389 -3.02 7.85 29.39
C ARG A 389 -1.72 7.77 30.19
N VAL A 390 -0.79 8.70 29.95
CA VAL A 390 0.37 8.88 30.82
C VAL A 390 -0.15 9.21 32.21
N GLY A 391 -0.27 8.20 33.06
CA GLY A 391 -0.49 8.35 34.49
C GLY A 391 0.83 8.74 35.13
N GLY A 392 1.03 10.03 35.42
CA GLY A 392 2.23 10.48 36.11
C GLY A 392 2.37 12.00 36.23
N GLY A 393 1.61 12.60 37.15
CA GLY A 393 2.01 13.76 37.97
C GLY A 393 2.58 15.00 37.28
N GLY A 394 1.72 15.81 36.67
CA GLY A 394 2.00 17.21 36.35
C GLY A 394 0.72 18.01 36.47
N THR A 395 0.51 18.66 37.61
CA THR A 395 -0.60 19.60 37.81
C THR A 395 -0.35 20.83 36.96
N ASP A 396 -0.98 20.92 35.80
CA ASP A 396 -1.37 22.20 35.22
C ASP A 396 -2.72 22.00 34.54
N GLY A 397 -3.75 22.51 35.20
CA GLY A 397 -5.13 22.37 34.81
C GLY A 397 -5.46 23.25 33.62
N ASP A 398 -5.95 22.62 32.56
CA ASP A 398 -7.13 23.10 31.86
C ASP A 398 -7.98 21.88 31.54
N GLY A 399 -9.15 21.83 32.17
CA GLY A 399 -10.20 20.90 31.83
C GLY A 399 -11.01 21.48 30.67
N SER A 400 -10.71 21.05 29.45
CA SER A 400 -11.60 21.27 28.31
C SER A 400 -11.54 20.12 27.29
N GLY A 401 -12.46 19.15 27.46
CA GLY A 401 -13.26 18.56 26.37
C GLY A 401 -12.63 17.59 25.36
N GLY A 402 -12.89 16.28 25.57
CA GLY A 402 -13.13 15.22 24.57
C GLY A 402 -12.45 15.28 23.19
N GLY A 403 -11.36 14.52 23.01
CA GLY A 403 -10.71 14.28 21.72
C GLY A 403 -10.61 12.78 21.37
N SER A 404 -11.26 12.41 20.27
CA SER A 404 -11.35 11.12 19.55
C SER A 404 -10.30 10.02 19.81
N THR A 405 -10.79 8.79 20.02
CA THR A 405 -10.09 7.52 20.27
C THR A 405 -9.55 6.77 19.02
N ASN A 406 -9.19 7.47 17.94
CA ASN A 406 -8.78 6.87 16.66
C ASN A 406 -7.39 7.33 16.17
N ALA A 407 -6.34 7.09 16.97
CA ALA A 407 -4.97 7.27 16.48
C ALA A 407 -4.57 6.08 15.58
N THR A 408 -4.32 6.36 14.30
CA THR A 408 -3.82 5.38 13.31
C THR A 408 -2.30 5.24 13.33
N THR A 409 -1.61 6.08 14.12
CA THR A 409 -0.15 6.21 14.20
C THR A 409 0.31 6.02 15.64
N SER A 410 1.31 5.18 15.88
CA SER A 410 1.86 5.00 17.22
C SER A 410 2.57 6.26 17.70
N THR A 411 2.60 6.46 19.02
CA THR A 411 3.24 7.61 19.63
C THR A 411 4.74 7.60 19.36
N ILE A 412 5.27 8.68 18.78
CA ILE A 412 6.72 8.87 18.61
C ILE A 412 7.43 8.74 19.96
N GLY A 413 8.57 8.07 19.99
CA GLY A 413 9.33 7.83 21.22
C GLY A 413 8.85 6.65 22.07
N ARG A 414 7.76 5.95 21.70
CA ARG A 414 7.26 4.76 22.41
C ARG A 414 7.55 3.48 21.61
N PRO A 415 8.50 2.64 22.05
CA PRO A 415 8.68 1.28 21.54
C PRO A 415 7.44 0.41 21.76
N MET A 416 7.20 -0.54 20.84
CA MET A 416 6.16 -1.54 20.98
C MET A 416 6.65 -2.80 21.68
N THR A 417 5.78 -3.43 22.47
CA THR A 417 5.99 -4.79 22.97
C THR A 417 5.71 -5.83 21.87
N SER A 418 6.11 -7.09 22.09
CA SER A 418 5.80 -8.20 21.17
C SER A 418 4.30 -8.48 21.03
N GLU A 419 3.53 -8.32 22.12
CA GLU A 419 2.07 -8.41 22.12
C GLU A 419 1.45 -7.29 21.27
N GLU A 420 1.84 -6.04 21.51
CA GLU A 420 1.38 -4.89 20.73
C GLU A 420 1.73 -5.07 19.24
N ALA A 421 2.96 -5.48 18.93
CA ALA A 421 3.39 -5.73 17.57
C ALA A 421 2.53 -6.82 16.88
N ARG A 422 2.16 -7.89 17.59
CA ARG A 422 1.30 -8.95 17.04
C ARG A 422 -0.09 -8.45 16.68
N ASP A 423 -0.70 -7.64 17.52
CA ASP A 423 -2.02 -7.06 17.24
C ASP A 423 -2.00 -5.97 16.18
N ARG A 424 -0.82 -5.38 15.94
CA ARG A 424 -0.58 -4.39 14.89
C ARG A 424 -0.32 -5.01 13.51
N ILE A 425 -0.19 -6.34 13.40
CA ILE A 425 -0.04 -7.00 12.09
C ILE A 425 -1.42 -7.34 11.53
N PHE A 426 -1.88 -6.54 10.54
CA PHE A 426 -3.16 -6.74 9.88
C PHE A 426 -3.16 -8.00 9.00
N GLY A 427 -2.12 -8.16 8.19
CA GLY A 427 -2.01 -9.29 7.28
C GLY A 427 -0.77 -9.23 6.41
N TYR A 428 -0.70 -10.12 5.43
CA TYR A 428 0.49 -10.40 4.64
C TYR A 428 0.21 -10.37 3.13
N VAL A 429 1.21 -9.98 2.35
CA VAL A 429 1.24 -10.00 0.88
C VAL A 429 2.54 -10.65 0.41
N LEU A 430 2.52 -11.24 -0.78
CA LEU A 430 3.76 -11.57 -1.48
C LEU A 430 4.45 -10.28 -1.92
N LEU A 431 5.77 -10.27 -1.94
CA LEU A 431 6.56 -9.13 -2.39
C LEU A 431 7.72 -9.61 -3.28
N ASN A 432 7.98 -8.85 -4.34
CA ASN A 432 9.19 -8.96 -5.14
C ASN A 432 9.96 -7.64 -5.08
N ASP A 433 11.11 -7.64 -4.40
CA ASP A 433 11.99 -6.47 -4.31
C ASP A 433 13.04 -6.49 -5.44
N TRP A 434 12.64 -5.93 -6.58
CA TRP A 434 13.45 -5.97 -7.79
C TRP A 434 14.80 -5.29 -7.58
N SER A 435 15.86 -5.95 -8.05
CA SER A 435 17.21 -5.59 -7.65
C SER A 435 18.17 -5.50 -8.83
N ALA A 436 18.84 -4.36 -8.96
CA ALA A 436 19.93 -4.15 -9.93
C ALA A 436 21.29 -4.36 -9.24
N ARG A 437 21.78 -5.61 -9.21
CA ARG A 437 22.91 -6.03 -8.33
C ARG A 437 24.23 -5.33 -8.61
N ASP A 438 24.51 -5.01 -9.87
CA ASP A 438 25.73 -4.33 -10.29
C ASP A 438 25.71 -2.84 -9.93
N VAL A 439 24.55 -2.18 -10.02
CA VAL A 439 24.32 -0.83 -9.50
C VAL A 439 24.44 -0.84 -7.97
N GLN A 440 23.78 -1.79 -7.30
CA GLN A 440 23.80 -1.96 -5.85
C GLN A 440 25.24 -2.06 -5.34
N LYS A 441 26.05 -2.93 -5.96
CA LYS A 441 27.44 -3.18 -5.57
C LYS A 441 28.30 -1.91 -5.62
N TRP A 442 27.98 -0.98 -6.52
CA TRP A 442 28.68 0.30 -6.64
C TRP A 442 28.25 1.31 -5.57
N GLU A 443 26.95 1.43 -5.30
CA GLU A 443 26.41 2.53 -4.48
C GLU A 443 26.32 2.23 -2.97
N TYR A 444 26.20 0.95 -2.58
CA TYR A 444 25.64 0.63 -1.26
C TYR A 444 26.55 0.94 -0.07
N VAL A 445 27.84 1.18 -0.28
CA VAL A 445 28.78 1.51 0.80
C VAL A 445 28.92 3.03 0.89
N PRO A 446 28.69 3.66 2.06
CA PRO A 446 28.29 3.06 3.35
C PRO A 446 26.77 3.09 3.62
N LEU A 447 25.97 3.74 2.77
CA LEU A 447 24.61 4.18 3.13
C LEU A 447 23.51 3.13 2.89
N GLY A 448 23.86 1.95 2.37
CA GLY A 448 22.93 0.89 2.03
C GLY A 448 22.38 0.99 0.60
N PRO A 449 21.54 0.02 0.19
CA PRO A 449 20.93 -0.02 -1.14
C PRO A 449 20.06 1.22 -1.40
N PHE A 450 20.07 1.76 -2.62
CA PHE A 450 19.30 2.95 -2.96
C PHE A 450 18.68 2.88 -4.36
N THR A 451 19.38 3.38 -5.40
CA THR A 451 18.86 3.38 -6.78
C THR A 451 18.75 1.98 -7.37
N SER A 452 19.44 1.02 -6.79
CA SER A 452 19.35 -0.38 -7.18
C SER A 452 18.07 -1.10 -6.73
N LYS A 453 17.25 -0.45 -5.90
CA LYS A 453 16.01 -1.00 -5.31
C LYS A 453 14.80 -0.09 -5.54
N ASN A 454 15.00 1.23 -5.52
CA ASN A 454 13.91 2.22 -5.60
C ASN A 454 13.24 2.36 -6.99
N PHE A 455 13.62 1.55 -7.98
CA PHE A 455 13.07 1.62 -9.33
C PHE A 455 11.75 0.85 -9.48
N ALA A 456 11.57 -0.24 -8.72
CA ALA A 456 10.34 -1.02 -8.68
C ALA A 456 10.34 -2.00 -7.51
N THR A 457 9.21 -2.09 -6.81
CA THR A 457 8.88 -3.19 -5.89
C THR A 457 7.46 -3.63 -6.22
N THR A 458 7.18 -4.93 -6.28
CA THR A 458 5.83 -5.43 -6.63
C THR A 458 5.24 -6.22 -5.47
N ILE A 459 3.96 -6.01 -5.16
CA ILE A 459 3.24 -6.81 -4.16
C ILE A 459 2.03 -7.53 -4.74
N SER A 460 1.60 -8.64 -4.12
CA SER A 460 0.30 -9.23 -4.43
C SER A 460 -0.84 -8.29 -3.96
N PRO A 461 -1.96 -8.22 -4.70
CA PRO A 461 -3.01 -7.24 -4.45
C PRO A 461 -3.94 -7.58 -3.27
N TRP A 462 -3.89 -8.82 -2.79
CA TRP A 462 -4.74 -9.31 -1.70
C TRP A 462 -3.94 -9.44 -0.41
N ILE A 463 -4.33 -8.69 0.62
CA ILE A 463 -3.78 -8.83 1.97
C ILE A 463 -4.46 -10.03 2.64
N ILE A 464 -3.69 -11.09 2.88
CA ILE A 464 -4.14 -12.26 3.62
C ILE A 464 -4.07 -11.93 5.11
N THR A 465 -5.21 -11.86 5.78
CA THR A 465 -5.26 -11.45 7.20
C THR A 465 -4.44 -12.40 8.08
N SER A 466 -3.79 -11.86 9.11
CA SER A 466 -3.04 -12.68 10.07
C SER A 466 -3.92 -13.77 10.71
N MET A 467 -5.21 -13.49 10.88
CA MET A 467 -6.22 -14.42 11.37
C MET A 467 -6.47 -15.62 10.44
N ALA A 468 -6.41 -15.42 9.11
CA ALA A 468 -6.55 -16.52 8.15
C ALA A 468 -5.31 -17.45 8.15
N LEU A 469 -4.15 -16.91 8.54
CA LEU A 469 -2.90 -17.66 8.63
C LEU A 469 -2.71 -18.37 9.98
N GLU A 470 -3.40 -17.96 11.04
CA GLU A 470 -3.24 -18.51 12.40
C GLU A 470 -3.32 -20.05 12.46
N PRO A 471 -4.22 -20.74 11.73
CA PRO A 471 -4.25 -22.20 11.72
C PRO A 471 -2.99 -22.88 11.13
N TYR A 472 -2.13 -22.13 10.45
CA TYR A 472 -0.89 -22.57 9.82
C TYR A 472 0.35 -22.04 10.54
N ARG A 473 0.18 -21.48 11.74
CA ARG A 473 1.29 -21.06 12.58
C ARG A 473 2.20 -22.25 12.90
N CYS A 474 3.49 -22.04 12.76
CA CYS A 474 4.51 -23.06 12.98
C CYS A 474 5.73 -22.50 13.72
N GLU A 475 6.53 -23.41 14.28
CA GLU A 475 7.80 -23.05 14.89
C GLU A 475 8.80 -22.59 13.83
N THR A 476 9.62 -21.61 14.18
CA THR A 476 10.73 -21.12 13.35
C THR A 476 12.07 -21.45 14.01
N SER A 477 13.16 -21.22 13.28
CA SER A 477 14.48 -21.17 13.89
C SER A 477 14.58 -20.10 15.00
N ALA A 478 13.70 -19.08 15.01
CA ALA A 478 13.58 -18.12 16.11
C ALA A 478 13.22 -18.77 17.46
N LEU A 479 12.45 -19.87 17.45
CA LEU A 479 12.06 -20.57 18.68
C LEU A 479 13.25 -21.19 19.41
N MET A 480 14.33 -21.51 18.67
CA MET A 480 15.58 -22.02 19.21
C MET A 480 16.40 -20.94 19.95
N GLN A 481 16.09 -19.66 19.74
CA GLN A 481 16.78 -18.53 20.36
C GLN A 481 16.46 -18.35 21.86
N GLY A 482 15.31 -18.86 22.33
CA GLY A 482 14.75 -18.57 23.66
C GLY A 482 14.93 -19.64 24.75
N GLY A 483 15.72 -20.70 24.51
CA GLY A 483 15.99 -21.75 25.53
C GLY A 483 14.78 -22.62 25.96
N GLY A 484 13.62 -22.47 25.31
CA GLY A 484 12.36 -23.16 25.66
C GLY A 484 12.21 -24.59 25.15
N GLY A 485 13.24 -25.16 24.49
CA GLY A 485 13.21 -26.49 23.89
C GLY A 485 13.36 -27.67 24.86
N GLY A 486 12.64 -27.69 25.98
CA GLY A 486 12.62 -28.80 26.95
C GLY A 486 11.84 -30.05 26.51
N GLY A 487 11.77 -30.34 25.22
CA GLY A 487 11.00 -31.45 24.65
C GLY A 487 11.89 -32.61 24.15
N LYS A 488 11.98 -33.68 24.96
CA LYS A 488 12.69 -34.95 24.69
C LYS A 488 12.75 -35.36 23.22
N ARG A 489 13.90 -35.20 22.55
CA ARG A 489 14.23 -35.97 21.34
C ARG A 489 14.94 -37.27 21.74
N LYS A 490 14.25 -38.39 21.49
CA LYS A 490 14.77 -39.74 21.64
C LYS A 490 15.68 -40.02 20.43
N ARG A 491 16.98 -40.18 20.72
CA ARG A 491 18.08 -40.55 19.83
C ARG A 491 17.67 -41.68 18.88
N LYS A 492 17.74 -41.43 17.58
CA LYS A 492 17.83 -42.47 16.55
C LYS A 492 19.11 -42.17 15.76
N GLU A 493 20.23 -42.56 16.36
CA GLU A 493 21.50 -42.68 15.65
C GLU A 493 21.48 -44.06 15.00
N GLU A 494 21.52 -44.10 13.68
CA GLU A 494 22.20 -45.11 12.87
C GLU A 494 22.02 -44.70 11.40
N GLU A 495 23.12 -44.73 10.66
CA GLU A 495 23.29 -44.48 9.21
C GLU A 495 23.40 -43.01 8.78
N GLU A 496 24.65 -42.50 8.77
CA GLU A 496 25.27 -41.74 7.67
C GLU A 496 26.72 -41.38 8.07
N GLU A 497 27.62 -42.36 7.97
CA GLU A 497 29.05 -42.12 7.85
C GLU A 497 29.36 -42.03 6.35
N GLU A 498 29.59 -40.80 5.84
CA GLU A 498 30.50 -40.44 4.74
C GLU A 498 30.17 -39.03 4.24
N GLU A 499 30.78 -38.00 4.85
CA GLU A 499 31.25 -36.73 4.25
C GLU A 499 31.68 -35.78 5.39
N GLU A 500 32.90 -35.98 5.89
CA GLU A 500 33.50 -35.15 6.92
C GLU A 500 34.43 -34.11 6.27
N GLN A 501 33.87 -32.97 5.85
CA GLN A 501 34.59 -31.71 5.70
C GLN A 501 33.61 -30.53 5.58
N ASP A 502 33.76 -29.57 6.50
CA ASP A 502 32.99 -28.31 6.67
C ASP A 502 31.72 -28.39 7.54
N ARG A 503 31.89 -28.79 8.82
CA ARG A 503 30.90 -28.50 9.86
C ARG A 503 30.92 -27.00 10.18
N SER A 504 29.81 -26.32 9.89
CA SER A 504 29.45 -25.02 10.49
C SER A 504 29.45 -25.11 12.03
N PRO A 505 29.58 -23.99 12.76
CA PRO A 505 29.53 -23.99 14.23
C PRO A 505 28.27 -24.72 14.71
N SER A 506 28.42 -25.55 15.74
CA SER A 506 27.31 -26.27 16.38
C SER A 506 26.22 -25.30 16.84
N GLU A 507 24.96 -25.71 16.67
CA GLU A 507 23.75 -24.99 17.11
C GLU A 507 23.74 -24.64 18.62
N GLU A 508 24.67 -25.20 19.41
CA GLU A 508 24.85 -24.95 20.85
C GLU A 508 25.52 -23.60 21.20
N ASP A 509 26.02 -22.83 20.22
CA ASP A 509 26.74 -21.55 20.43
C ASP A 509 25.97 -20.29 19.95
N GLU A 510 24.67 -20.38 19.65
CA GLU A 510 23.91 -19.20 19.18
C GLU A 510 23.62 -18.19 20.31
N PRO A 511 23.81 -16.88 20.07
CA PRO A 511 23.54 -15.88 21.08
C PRO A 511 22.04 -15.77 21.35
N THR A 512 21.64 -15.81 22.62
CA THR A 512 20.30 -15.41 23.02
C THR A 512 20.04 -13.96 22.57
N PRO A 513 18.88 -13.66 21.96
CA PRO A 513 18.45 -12.31 21.65
C PRO A 513 18.41 -11.44 22.90
N LEU A 514 18.52 -10.13 22.71
CA LEU A 514 18.31 -9.17 23.79
C LEU A 514 16.86 -9.24 24.28
N ASP A 515 16.64 -8.95 25.57
CA ASP A 515 15.34 -9.11 26.25
C ASP A 515 14.15 -8.50 25.50
N TYR A 516 14.34 -7.34 24.84
CA TYR A 516 13.26 -6.68 24.11
C TYR A 516 12.79 -7.44 22.85
N LEU A 517 13.62 -8.34 22.31
CA LEU A 517 13.28 -9.21 21.17
C LEU A 517 12.75 -10.57 21.60
N VAL A 518 12.66 -10.83 22.91
CA VAL A 518 12.12 -12.09 23.43
C VAL A 518 10.60 -12.10 23.23
N ASP A 519 10.12 -13.05 22.43
CA ASP A 519 8.70 -13.26 22.18
C ASP A 519 8.23 -14.56 22.87
N PRO A 520 7.26 -14.52 23.81
CA PRO A 520 6.73 -15.75 24.41
C PRO A 520 6.06 -16.68 23.37
N ASP A 521 5.58 -16.13 22.25
CA ASP A 521 4.91 -16.89 21.19
C ASP A 521 5.69 -16.88 19.87
N TYR A 522 7.01 -17.11 19.95
CA TYR A 522 7.86 -17.29 18.77
C TYR A 522 7.18 -18.14 17.69
N GLY A 523 7.20 -17.67 16.45
CA GLY A 523 6.66 -18.42 15.35
C GLY A 523 6.60 -17.64 14.04
N SER A 524 6.25 -18.36 13.00
CA SER A 524 5.94 -17.87 11.66
C SER A 524 4.79 -18.73 11.12
N TYR A 525 4.57 -18.71 9.82
CA TYR A 525 3.51 -19.43 9.14
C TYR A 525 4.10 -20.40 8.11
N ASP A 526 3.50 -21.58 7.99
CA ASP A 526 3.84 -22.57 6.97
C ASP A 526 3.23 -22.18 5.61
N VAL A 527 3.83 -21.15 5.00
CA VAL A 527 3.44 -20.63 3.69
C VAL A 527 4.42 -21.18 2.65
N ASN A 528 3.93 -22.07 1.79
CA ASN A 528 4.69 -22.53 0.62
C ASN A 528 4.85 -21.38 -0.36
N LEU A 529 6.05 -21.19 -0.89
CA LEU A 529 6.36 -20.10 -1.81
C LEU A 529 7.00 -20.68 -3.08
N SER A 530 6.62 -20.16 -4.24
CA SER A 530 7.22 -20.51 -5.53
C SER A 530 7.60 -19.25 -6.31
N VAL A 531 8.65 -19.36 -7.15
CA VAL A 531 8.97 -18.37 -8.18
C VAL A 531 9.15 -19.08 -9.50
N SER A 532 8.46 -18.60 -10.53
CA SER A 532 8.62 -19.05 -11.90
C SER A 532 9.08 -17.94 -12.83
N ILE A 533 9.86 -18.32 -13.85
CA ILE A 533 10.31 -17.45 -14.92
C ILE A 533 9.71 -17.95 -16.23
N ARG A 534 9.08 -17.05 -16.98
CA ARG A 534 8.61 -17.30 -18.35
C ARG A 534 9.35 -16.36 -19.31
N PRO A 535 10.24 -16.88 -20.16
CA PRO A 535 10.85 -16.10 -21.24
C PRO A 535 9.82 -15.55 -22.23
N SER A 536 10.08 -14.41 -22.85
CA SER A 536 9.20 -13.83 -23.88
C SER A 536 9.03 -14.74 -25.11
N SER A 537 10.02 -15.57 -25.40
CA SER A 537 9.99 -16.55 -26.50
C SER A 537 9.22 -17.83 -26.17
N SER A 538 8.75 -18.00 -24.93
CA SER A 538 8.18 -19.25 -24.43
C SER A 538 6.76 -19.05 -23.91
N SER A 539 5.88 -20.01 -24.20
CA SER A 539 4.53 -20.03 -23.63
C SER A 539 4.45 -20.75 -22.27
N THR A 540 5.55 -21.35 -21.82
CA THR A 540 5.63 -22.11 -20.56
C THR A 540 6.52 -21.39 -19.53
N SER A 541 6.14 -21.46 -18.26
CA SER A 541 6.96 -20.98 -17.14
C SER A 541 7.75 -22.13 -16.52
N THR A 542 8.96 -21.84 -16.04
CA THR A 542 9.78 -22.78 -15.26
C THR A 542 9.87 -22.31 -13.83
N VAL A 543 9.55 -23.19 -12.88
CA VAL A 543 9.66 -22.88 -11.46
C VAL A 543 11.12 -23.04 -11.00
N VAL A 544 11.79 -21.91 -10.80
CA VAL A 544 13.21 -21.82 -10.44
C VAL A 544 13.46 -21.84 -8.93
N CYS A 545 12.43 -21.52 -8.12
CA CYS A 545 12.51 -21.53 -6.66
C CYS A 545 11.26 -22.14 -6.03
N ARG A 546 11.45 -22.99 -5.02
CA ARG A 546 10.43 -23.42 -4.04
C ARG A 546 10.99 -23.25 -2.64
N SER A 547 10.43 -22.31 -1.89
CA SER A 547 10.85 -21.96 -0.53
C SER A 547 9.65 -21.98 0.42
N ASN A 548 9.84 -21.51 1.64
CA ASN A 548 8.78 -21.42 2.63
C ASN A 548 9.06 -20.30 3.64
N LEU A 549 8.02 -19.56 4.06
CA LEU A 549 8.13 -18.46 5.02
C LEU A 549 8.65 -18.91 6.40
N ARG A 550 8.48 -20.18 6.78
CA ARG A 550 9.02 -20.73 8.02
C ARG A 550 10.55 -20.74 8.10
N ASN A 551 11.24 -20.55 6.98
CA ASN A 551 12.70 -20.48 6.93
C ASN A 551 13.25 -19.15 7.50
N MET A 552 12.39 -18.17 7.78
CA MET A 552 12.81 -16.89 8.36
C MET A 552 13.37 -17.06 9.78
N TYR A 553 14.51 -16.42 10.05
CA TYR A 553 15.18 -16.47 11.35
C TYR A 553 14.60 -15.47 12.35
N TRP A 554 14.30 -14.25 11.90
CA TRP A 554 13.58 -13.26 12.70
C TRP A 554 12.12 -13.22 12.29
N SER A 555 11.20 -13.26 13.26
CA SER A 555 9.76 -13.20 13.00
C SER A 555 9.28 -11.79 12.66
N SER A 556 8.13 -11.67 12.01
CA SER A 556 7.45 -10.39 11.75
C SER A 556 7.24 -9.56 13.02
N VAL A 557 6.95 -10.24 14.14
CA VAL A 557 6.79 -9.60 15.45
C VAL A 557 8.11 -8.98 15.90
N GLN A 558 9.22 -9.73 15.84
CA GLN A 558 10.54 -9.21 16.21
C GLN A 558 10.99 -8.07 15.30
N GLN A 559 10.71 -8.16 14.00
CA GLN A 559 10.97 -7.10 13.02
C GLN A 559 10.25 -5.80 13.41
N LEU A 560 8.95 -5.87 13.72
CA LEU A 560 8.17 -4.69 14.09
C LEU A 560 8.57 -4.12 15.45
N VAL A 561 8.82 -4.97 16.45
CA VAL A 561 9.36 -4.56 17.75
C VAL A 561 10.69 -3.82 17.57
N HIS A 562 11.62 -4.40 16.81
CA HIS A 562 12.91 -3.76 16.54
C HIS A 562 12.77 -2.43 15.82
N HIS A 563 11.89 -2.35 14.82
CA HIS A 563 11.68 -1.11 14.07
C HIS A 563 11.23 0.03 14.98
N SER A 564 10.38 -0.26 15.97
CA SER A 564 9.89 0.74 16.92
C SER A 564 10.84 1.05 18.07
N VAL A 565 11.93 0.29 18.26
CA VAL A 565 12.73 0.31 19.51
C VAL A 565 13.37 1.66 19.82
N THR A 566 13.67 2.46 18.80
CA THR A 566 14.23 3.81 18.94
C THR A 566 13.17 4.90 19.07
N GLY A 567 11.89 4.52 19.10
CA GLY A 567 10.75 5.44 19.11
C GLY A 567 10.23 5.80 17.71
N CYS A 568 10.59 5.05 16.67
CA CYS A 568 10.05 5.24 15.32
C CYS A 568 8.52 5.08 15.34
N PRO A 569 7.74 6.08 14.90
CA PRO A 569 6.29 5.95 14.85
C PRO A 569 5.90 5.03 13.69
N ILE A 570 4.99 4.09 13.97
CA ILE A 570 4.47 3.14 12.98
C ILE A 570 3.00 3.48 12.70
N ARG A 571 2.62 3.47 11.43
CA ARG A 571 1.28 3.89 10.94
C ARG A 571 0.52 2.72 10.35
N ALA A 572 -0.81 2.78 10.43
CA ALA A 572 -1.65 1.89 9.63
C ALA A 572 -1.34 2.07 8.13
N GLY A 573 -1.18 0.97 7.41
CA GLY A 573 -0.77 0.96 6.01
C GLY A 573 0.74 0.90 5.76
N ASP A 574 1.59 1.06 6.79
CA ASP A 574 3.04 0.83 6.62
C ASP A 574 3.29 -0.63 6.21
N LEU A 575 4.27 -0.83 5.33
CA LEU A 575 4.63 -2.13 4.77
C LEU A 575 6.03 -2.54 5.23
N LEU A 576 6.16 -3.72 5.83
CA LEU A 576 7.44 -4.23 6.32
C LEU A 576 7.69 -5.59 5.66
N ALA A 577 8.75 -5.68 4.87
CA ALA A 577 9.11 -6.88 4.12
C ALA A 577 10.11 -7.76 4.86
N SER A 578 10.07 -9.06 4.58
CA SER A 578 10.85 -10.07 5.28
C SER A 578 12.36 -9.93 5.05
N GLY A 579 12.77 -9.37 3.92
CA GLY A 579 14.03 -9.70 3.27
C GLY A 579 13.91 -11.02 2.50
N THR A 580 14.78 -11.20 1.51
CA THR A 580 14.77 -12.37 0.61
C THR A 580 14.71 -13.69 1.37
N ILE A 581 13.73 -14.54 1.02
CA ILE A 581 13.45 -15.81 1.70
C ILE A 581 14.18 -16.97 1.01
N SER A 582 15.27 -17.43 1.61
CA SER A 582 16.01 -18.61 1.16
C SER A 582 15.90 -19.77 2.14
N GLY A 583 15.83 -20.99 1.60
CA GLY A 583 16.04 -22.23 2.35
C GLY A 583 17.46 -22.78 2.16
N THR A 584 17.76 -23.92 2.79
CA THR A 584 19.13 -24.48 2.81
C THR A 584 19.56 -25.10 1.48
N LYS A 585 18.61 -25.48 0.62
CA LYS A 585 18.89 -26.12 -0.67
C LYS A 585 18.88 -25.09 -1.80
N ARG A 586 19.71 -25.30 -2.84
CA ARG A 586 19.80 -24.39 -4.00
C ARG A 586 18.44 -24.09 -4.64
N GLY A 587 17.59 -25.11 -4.84
CA GLY A 587 16.25 -24.92 -5.41
C GLY A 587 15.26 -24.13 -4.52
N SER A 588 15.69 -23.71 -3.33
CA SER A 588 14.93 -22.88 -2.39
C SER A 588 15.56 -21.51 -2.15
N TYR A 589 16.55 -21.11 -2.95
CA TYR A 589 17.15 -19.78 -2.86
C TYR A 589 16.26 -18.71 -3.49
N GLY A 590 16.07 -17.61 -2.77
CA GLY A 590 15.07 -16.58 -3.08
C GLY A 590 15.49 -15.55 -4.13
N SER A 591 16.62 -15.71 -4.81
CA SER A 591 17.11 -14.77 -5.82
C SER A 591 17.92 -15.44 -6.93
N MET A 592 18.00 -14.81 -8.11
CA MET A 592 18.92 -15.23 -9.18
C MET A 592 20.37 -15.06 -8.76
N LEU A 593 20.70 -14.06 -7.92
CA LEU A 593 22.04 -13.92 -7.35
C LEU A 593 22.49 -15.21 -6.66
N GLU A 594 21.64 -15.81 -5.84
CA GLU A 594 21.95 -17.06 -5.14
C GLU A 594 21.84 -18.29 -6.06
N LEU A 595 20.77 -18.39 -6.86
CA LEU A 595 20.55 -19.52 -7.77
C LEU A 595 21.69 -19.68 -8.78
N SER A 596 22.19 -18.56 -9.31
CA SER A 596 23.33 -18.50 -10.24
C SER A 596 24.69 -18.37 -9.53
N TRP A 597 24.71 -18.22 -8.21
CA TRP A 597 25.91 -18.03 -7.39
C TRP A 597 26.79 -16.88 -7.91
N GLY A 598 26.26 -15.66 -7.90
CA GLY A 598 26.96 -14.47 -8.41
C GLY A 598 27.14 -14.48 -9.93
N GLY A 599 26.28 -15.19 -10.67
CA GLY A 599 26.40 -15.36 -12.12
C GLY A 599 27.50 -16.33 -12.56
N THR A 600 28.04 -17.15 -11.66
CA THR A 600 29.08 -18.15 -11.97
C THR A 600 28.50 -19.49 -12.41
N ARG A 601 27.21 -19.72 -12.19
CA ARG A 601 26.49 -20.94 -12.52
C ARG A 601 25.26 -20.62 -13.36
N ASP A 602 24.94 -21.49 -14.30
CA ASP A 602 23.71 -21.36 -15.07
C ASP A 602 22.51 -21.88 -14.26
N VAL A 603 21.36 -21.25 -14.47
CA VAL A 603 20.02 -21.73 -14.11
C VAL A 603 19.35 -22.15 -15.41
N GLU A 604 19.08 -23.44 -15.56
CA GLU A 604 18.47 -24.01 -16.77
C GLU A 604 16.95 -23.99 -16.62
N LEU A 605 16.26 -23.48 -17.64
CA LEU A 605 14.81 -23.46 -17.76
C LEU A 605 14.33 -24.72 -18.51
N ASP A 606 13.04 -25.06 -18.43
CA ASP A 606 12.48 -26.32 -18.95
C ASP A 606 12.58 -26.44 -20.48
N ASP A 607 12.69 -25.32 -21.19
CA ASP A 607 12.93 -25.27 -22.65
C ASP A 607 14.42 -25.31 -23.03
N GLY A 608 15.32 -25.50 -22.04
CA GLY A 608 16.78 -25.55 -22.20
C GLY A 608 17.43 -24.17 -22.25
N VAL A 609 16.66 -23.08 -22.19
CA VAL A 609 17.21 -21.72 -22.07
C VAL A 609 17.93 -21.57 -20.74
N LYS A 610 19.05 -20.84 -20.73
CA LYS A 610 19.85 -20.61 -19.53
C LYS A 610 19.74 -19.17 -19.08
N ARG A 611 19.73 -18.98 -17.77
CA ARG A 611 19.75 -17.67 -17.11
C ARG A 611 20.86 -17.61 -16.07
N ARG A 612 21.33 -16.39 -15.82
CA ARG A 612 22.18 -16.05 -14.68
C ARG A 612 21.55 -14.91 -13.90
N PHE A 613 21.07 -13.93 -14.64
CA PHE A 613 20.19 -12.87 -14.21
C PHE A 613 19.04 -12.75 -15.21
N LEU A 614 18.06 -11.90 -14.92
CA LEU A 614 16.86 -11.75 -15.73
C LEU A 614 17.14 -10.97 -17.03
N GLU A 615 16.52 -11.42 -18.12
CA GLU A 615 16.60 -10.81 -19.45
C GLU A 615 15.35 -9.97 -19.77
N ASP A 616 15.47 -9.10 -20.77
CA ASP A 616 14.32 -8.30 -21.23
C ASP A 616 13.24 -9.21 -21.81
N GLY A 617 11.99 -8.97 -21.42
CA GLY A 617 10.83 -9.77 -21.79
C GLY A 617 10.56 -10.96 -20.87
N ASP A 618 11.47 -11.32 -19.96
CA ASP A 618 11.18 -12.32 -18.93
C ASP A 618 10.01 -11.84 -18.04
N ALA A 619 9.08 -12.74 -17.75
CA ALA A 619 8.05 -12.54 -16.73
C ALA A 619 8.40 -13.38 -15.49
N VAL A 620 8.43 -12.74 -14.32
CA VAL A 620 8.60 -13.41 -13.03
C VAL A 620 7.24 -13.47 -12.34
N ILE A 621 6.88 -14.65 -11.86
CA ILE A 621 5.59 -14.92 -11.21
C ILE A 621 5.86 -15.63 -9.89
N MET A 622 5.46 -15.00 -8.79
CA MET A 622 5.53 -15.53 -7.44
C MET A 622 4.13 -15.96 -6.99
N GLU A 623 4.07 -17.11 -6.32
CA GLU A 623 2.86 -17.64 -5.72
C GLU A 623 3.13 -18.04 -4.28
N GLY A 624 2.10 -17.96 -3.43
CA GLY A 624 2.18 -18.37 -2.04
C GLY A 624 0.88 -18.99 -1.56
N TRP A 625 0.99 -20.07 -0.79
CA TRP A 625 -0.18 -20.72 -0.21
C TRP A 625 0.14 -21.57 1.02
N CYS A 626 -0.81 -21.62 1.94
CA CYS A 626 -0.86 -22.61 3.01
C CYS A 626 -1.68 -23.83 2.55
N GLU A 627 -1.29 -25.02 3.00
CA GLU A 627 -1.98 -26.28 2.68
C GLU A 627 -2.63 -26.88 3.94
N GLY A 628 -3.95 -27.06 3.93
CA GLY A 628 -4.70 -27.73 5.01
C GLY A 628 -4.97 -29.18 4.66
N SER A 629 -4.69 -30.12 5.57
CA SER A 629 -5.18 -31.51 5.47
C SER A 629 -6.42 -31.64 6.35
N GLY A 630 -7.61 -31.60 5.74
CA GLY A 630 -8.91 -31.52 6.41
C GLY A 630 -9.27 -32.70 7.32
N GLY A 631 -8.59 -32.87 8.46
CA GLY A 631 -8.87 -34.00 9.35
C GLY A 631 -8.11 -34.05 10.69
N GLY A 632 -7.71 -32.92 11.30
CA GLY A 632 -7.07 -32.96 12.63
C GLY A 632 -7.19 -31.68 13.45
N LYS A 633 -7.23 -31.83 14.79
CA LYS A 633 -7.40 -30.75 15.81
C LYS A 633 -6.34 -29.61 15.79
N ARG A 634 -5.34 -29.64 14.89
CA ARG A 634 -4.26 -28.63 14.78
C ARG A 634 -3.90 -28.31 13.32
N ARG A 635 -4.84 -28.37 12.38
CA ARG A 635 -4.59 -28.07 10.95
C ARG A 635 -5.73 -27.26 10.37
N GLY A 636 -5.41 -26.24 9.56
CA GLY A 636 -6.37 -25.30 8.98
C GLY A 636 -7.39 -25.91 8.01
N PRO A 637 -8.47 -25.18 7.71
CA PRO A 637 -9.67 -25.71 7.05
C PRO A 637 -9.55 -25.95 5.53
N GLY A 638 -8.43 -25.64 4.90
CA GLY A 638 -8.24 -25.82 3.44
C GLY A 638 -6.99 -25.12 2.90
N ARG A 639 -6.99 -24.75 1.61
CA ARG A 639 -5.94 -23.90 1.03
C ARG A 639 -6.18 -22.43 1.39
N VAL A 640 -5.11 -21.71 1.75
CA VAL A 640 -5.11 -20.25 1.91
C VAL A 640 -4.05 -19.69 0.98
N GLY A 641 -4.46 -19.21 -0.19
CA GLY A 641 -3.58 -18.65 -1.21
C GLY A 641 -3.47 -17.13 -1.17
N PHE A 642 -2.34 -16.63 -1.65
CA PHE A 642 -2.01 -15.20 -1.73
C PHE A 642 -2.37 -14.59 -3.11
N GLY A 643 -2.86 -15.41 -4.04
CA GLY A 643 -2.84 -15.06 -5.46
C GLY A 643 -1.41 -14.95 -5.98
N THR A 644 -1.18 -14.04 -6.93
CA THR A 644 0.12 -13.90 -7.60
C THR A 644 0.73 -12.51 -7.39
N CYS A 645 2.05 -12.47 -7.28
CA CYS A 645 2.87 -11.26 -7.43
C CYS A 645 3.72 -11.46 -8.69
N SER A 646 3.48 -10.65 -9.73
CA SER A 646 4.14 -10.85 -11.01
C SER A 646 4.49 -9.54 -11.71
N ALA A 647 5.53 -9.57 -12.53
CA ALA A 647 5.81 -8.52 -13.49
C ALA A 647 6.60 -9.04 -14.68
N ARG A 648 6.41 -8.39 -15.83
CA ARG A 648 7.28 -8.56 -17.00
C ARG A 648 8.34 -7.47 -17.05
N ILE A 649 9.54 -7.84 -17.47
CA ILE A 649 10.68 -6.93 -17.60
C ILE A 649 10.64 -6.25 -18.97
N LEU A 650 10.55 -4.93 -18.97
CA LEU A 650 10.71 -4.10 -20.15
C LEU A 650 12.18 -3.71 -20.34
N PRO A 651 12.63 -3.55 -21.60
CA PRO A 651 13.95 -3.03 -21.90
C PRO A 651 14.23 -1.69 -21.24
N ALA A 652 15.50 -1.50 -20.89
CA ALA A 652 16.00 -0.22 -20.41
C ALA A 652 15.84 0.86 -21.48
N VAL A 653 15.68 2.11 -21.04
CA VAL A 653 15.75 3.26 -21.95
C VAL A 653 17.21 3.72 -22.00
N PRO A 654 17.92 3.55 -23.12
CA PRO A 654 19.34 3.88 -23.20
C PRO A 654 19.57 5.39 -23.05
N PHE A 655 20.74 5.75 -22.52
CA PHE A 655 21.20 7.13 -22.39
C PHE A 655 22.16 7.53 -23.52
N PRO A 656 22.11 8.78 -24.04
CA PRO A 656 21.09 9.80 -23.76
C PRO A 656 19.72 9.27 -24.18
N TYR A 657 18.64 9.70 -23.49
CA TYR A 657 17.25 9.24 -23.69
C TYR A 657 16.78 9.44 -25.13
N GLY A 658 17.33 8.65 -26.04
CA GLY A 658 17.53 9.04 -27.42
C GLY A 658 17.84 7.84 -28.27
N SER A 659 16.80 7.04 -28.54
CA SER A 659 16.66 6.06 -29.63
C SER A 659 15.81 4.84 -29.22
N PHE A 660 14.51 5.02 -28.92
CA PHE A 660 13.59 3.90 -29.10
C PHE A 660 13.13 3.87 -30.57
N ARG A 661 13.65 2.90 -31.32
CA ARG A 661 13.18 2.58 -32.67
C ARG A 661 11.79 1.96 -32.58
N GLY A 662 10.77 2.81 -32.67
CA GLY A 662 9.38 2.42 -32.70
C GLY A 662 8.48 3.64 -32.85
N GLY A 663 8.49 4.28 -34.03
CA GLY A 663 7.44 5.21 -34.43
C GLY A 663 7.43 6.65 -33.89
N LEU A 664 8.43 7.10 -33.11
CA LEU A 664 8.49 8.49 -32.58
C LEU A 664 9.72 9.29 -33.05
N ALA A 665 10.19 9.06 -34.28
CA ALA A 665 11.29 9.82 -34.88
C ALA A 665 10.94 11.28 -35.27
N MET A 666 10.09 11.97 -34.50
CA MET A 666 9.65 13.34 -34.80
C MET A 666 9.75 14.32 -33.60
N GLU A 667 10.11 13.86 -32.40
CA GLU A 667 10.16 14.74 -31.20
C GLU A 667 11.54 14.92 -30.55
N GLU A 668 12.49 14.01 -30.71
CA GLU A 668 13.84 14.19 -30.13
C GLU A 668 14.71 15.20 -30.88
N ASP A 669 14.46 15.41 -32.18
CA ASP A 669 15.04 16.52 -32.96
C ASP A 669 14.52 17.89 -32.50
N ARG A 670 13.45 17.92 -31.70
CA ARG A 670 13.00 19.17 -31.10
C ARG A 670 13.83 19.45 -29.85
N PRO A 671 14.34 20.69 -29.71
CA PRO A 671 15.06 21.10 -28.51
C PRO A 671 14.23 20.78 -27.25
N PRO A 672 14.86 20.43 -26.11
CA PRO A 672 14.16 20.12 -24.85
C PRO A 672 13.04 21.11 -24.50
N SER A 673 13.27 22.39 -24.80
CA SER A 673 12.33 23.49 -24.62
C SER A 673 11.06 23.46 -25.50
N GLN A 674 10.96 22.55 -26.46
CA GLN A 674 9.80 22.32 -27.33
C GLN A 674 9.03 21.04 -26.97
N ARG A 675 9.51 20.26 -25.99
CA ARG A 675 8.89 19.01 -25.54
C ARG A 675 7.82 19.22 -24.46
N TYR A 676 7.74 20.42 -23.90
CA TYR A 676 6.85 20.75 -22.80
C TYR A 676 5.98 21.95 -23.16
N SER A 677 4.71 21.90 -22.79
CA SER A 677 3.76 22.96 -23.07
C SER A 677 2.81 23.21 -21.90
N GLN A 678 2.05 24.31 -21.97
CA GLN A 678 0.99 24.63 -21.01
C GLN A 678 1.42 24.74 -19.54
N PHE A 679 2.58 25.36 -19.28
CA PHE A 679 3.05 25.59 -17.91
C PHE A 679 2.06 26.39 -17.07
N ARG A 680 1.78 25.90 -15.87
CA ARG A 680 0.91 26.50 -14.86
C ARG A 680 1.60 26.43 -13.50
N LEU A 681 1.65 27.55 -12.79
CA LEU A 681 2.12 27.59 -11.40
C LEU A 681 0.89 27.69 -10.49
N ARG A 682 0.64 26.65 -9.70
CA ARG A 682 -0.51 26.51 -8.78
C ARG A 682 -0.16 26.91 -7.35
N ASP A 683 -1.17 27.45 -6.67
CA ASP A 683 -1.31 27.56 -5.21
C ASP A 683 -0.10 28.11 -4.44
N ALA A 684 0.08 29.42 -4.54
CA ALA A 684 0.59 30.19 -3.41
C ALA A 684 0.18 31.67 -3.56
N PRO A 685 0.02 32.43 -2.45
CA PRO A 685 -0.12 33.88 -2.51
C PRO A 685 0.99 34.49 -3.38
N PRO A 686 0.74 35.59 -4.13
CA PRO A 686 1.78 36.28 -4.91
C PRO A 686 3.02 36.68 -4.10
N THR A 687 2.89 36.73 -2.77
CA THR A 687 3.91 37.02 -1.77
C THR A 687 4.65 35.79 -1.24
N SER A 688 4.35 34.58 -1.70
CA SER A 688 5.03 33.36 -1.25
C SER A 688 6.46 33.28 -1.78
N SER A 689 7.41 33.03 -0.89
CA SER A 689 8.83 32.94 -1.23
C SER A 689 9.14 31.74 -2.12
N PHE A 690 8.53 30.58 -1.85
CA PHE A 690 8.72 29.39 -2.68
C PHE A 690 8.13 29.57 -4.09
N ALA A 691 6.98 30.25 -4.21
CA ALA A 691 6.43 30.57 -5.52
C ALA A 691 7.26 31.64 -6.23
N TRP A 692 7.83 32.59 -5.48
CA TRP A 692 8.76 33.57 -6.05
C TRP A 692 10.02 32.91 -6.60
N LYS A 693 10.63 31.94 -5.90
CA LYS A 693 11.75 31.13 -6.42
C LYS A 693 11.40 30.51 -7.77
N ALA A 694 10.25 29.85 -7.87
CA ALA A 694 9.77 29.23 -9.10
C ALA A 694 9.59 30.26 -10.23
N ARG A 695 9.01 31.43 -9.93
CA ARG A 695 8.84 32.52 -10.91
C ARG A 695 10.18 33.07 -11.40
N ILE A 696 11.18 33.22 -10.53
CA ILE A 696 12.52 33.66 -10.93
C ILE A 696 13.14 32.63 -11.87
N ALA A 697 13.03 31.34 -11.57
CA ALA A 697 13.55 30.26 -12.41
C ALA A 697 12.86 30.18 -13.78
N LEU A 698 11.52 30.33 -13.82
CA LEU A 698 10.74 30.38 -15.06
C LEU A 698 11.13 31.61 -15.91
N ALA A 699 11.30 32.77 -15.26
CA ALA A 699 11.79 33.98 -15.92
C ALA A 699 13.20 33.81 -16.48
N ALA A 700 14.08 33.18 -15.72
CA ALA A 700 15.46 32.91 -16.11
C ALA A 700 15.56 32.04 -17.36
N LYS A 701 14.66 31.07 -17.51
CA LYS A 701 14.56 30.18 -18.68
C LYS A 701 13.65 30.73 -19.80
N GLY A 702 13.00 31.86 -19.59
CA GLY A 702 12.05 32.44 -20.55
C GLY A 702 10.85 31.52 -20.84
N VAL A 703 10.41 30.75 -19.83
CA VAL A 703 9.29 29.81 -19.97
C VAL A 703 7.99 30.53 -19.66
N PRO A 704 7.07 30.69 -20.63
CA PRO A 704 5.78 31.32 -20.38
C PRO A 704 4.91 30.38 -19.54
N TYR A 705 4.25 30.93 -18.53
CA TYR A 705 3.37 30.17 -17.64
C TYR A 705 2.12 30.97 -17.27
N LYS A 706 1.06 30.26 -16.84
CA LYS A 706 -0.12 30.87 -16.22
C LYS A 706 -0.09 30.64 -14.71
N THR A 707 -0.44 31.65 -13.93
CA THR A 707 -0.71 31.44 -12.49
C THR A 707 -2.15 30.98 -12.32
N ILE A 708 -2.36 29.93 -11.54
CA ILE A 708 -3.69 29.47 -11.13
C ILE A 708 -3.81 29.71 -9.63
N VAL A 709 -4.76 30.55 -9.26
CA VAL A 709 -5.16 30.80 -7.87
C VAL A 709 -6.39 29.92 -7.61
N SER A 710 -6.33 28.98 -6.66
CA SER A 710 -7.53 28.26 -6.24
C SER A 710 -8.50 29.23 -5.55
N ASN A 711 -9.75 29.25 -5.99
CA ASN A 711 -10.80 30.11 -5.42
C ASN A 711 -11.30 29.64 -4.05
N SER A 712 -10.71 28.60 -3.45
CA SER A 712 -11.19 27.99 -2.21
C SER A 712 -10.64 28.62 -0.92
N SER A 713 -9.93 29.76 -0.99
CA SER A 713 -9.32 30.38 0.21
C SER A 713 -9.42 31.90 0.32
N LEU A 714 -10.07 32.59 -0.62
CA LEU A 714 -10.16 34.06 -0.56
C LEU A 714 -11.25 34.58 0.39
N GLU A 715 -12.24 33.77 0.78
CA GLU A 715 -13.29 34.18 1.73
C GLU A 715 -12.91 33.96 3.21
N ASP A 716 -11.98 33.05 3.51
CA ASP A 716 -11.54 32.77 4.89
C ASP A 716 -10.44 33.72 5.41
N TRP A 717 -9.88 34.55 4.54
CA TRP A 717 -8.75 35.45 4.88
C TRP A 717 -9.17 36.82 5.44
N ASN A 718 -10.47 37.06 5.58
CA ASN A 718 -11.00 38.29 6.16
C ASN A 718 -11.45 38.05 7.61
N CYS A 719 -10.54 37.56 8.45
CA CYS A 719 -10.79 37.41 9.88
C CYS A 719 -10.38 38.69 10.65
N ASP A 720 -11.37 39.20 11.36
CA ASP A 720 -11.38 40.41 12.18
C ASP A 720 -10.21 40.48 13.19
N VAL A 721 -9.44 41.57 13.15
CA VAL A 721 -8.17 41.77 13.90
C VAL A 721 -8.42 42.06 15.40
N SER A 722 -9.58 41.70 15.96
CA SER A 722 -9.98 42.13 17.31
C SER A 722 -10.06 41.04 18.36
N SER A 723 -9.76 39.77 18.07
CA SER A 723 -9.81 38.71 19.10
C SER A 723 -8.43 38.13 19.47
N LYS A 724 -7.92 38.54 20.63
CA LYS A 724 -6.76 37.92 21.29
C LYS A 724 -7.18 36.58 21.90
N LYS A 725 -7.24 35.50 21.11
CA LYS A 725 -7.27 34.12 21.63
C LYS A 725 -6.44 33.19 20.73
N THR A 726 -5.55 32.47 21.38
CA THR A 726 -4.60 31.45 20.90
C THR A 726 -5.17 30.56 19.79
N THR A 727 -4.61 30.69 18.60
CA THR A 727 -4.96 29.91 17.40
C THR A 727 -4.02 28.71 17.28
N LYS A 728 -4.58 27.51 17.17
CA LYS A 728 -3.88 26.25 16.90
C LYS A 728 -3.16 26.35 15.55
N ILE A 729 -1.89 25.98 15.53
CA ILE A 729 -1.04 25.93 14.33
C ILE A 729 -1.53 24.80 13.41
N GLN A 730 -2.02 25.16 12.22
CA GLN A 730 -2.37 24.21 11.17
C GLN A 730 -1.13 24.00 10.29
N ILE A 731 -0.58 22.78 10.29
CA ILE A 731 0.54 22.41 9.42
C ILE A 731 0.06 22.51 7.96
N PRO A 732 0.79 23.15 7.04
CA PRO A 732 0.34 23.30 5.66
C PRO A 732 0.20 21.91 4.99
N THR A 733 -0.99 21.57 4.50
CA THR A 733 -1.22 20.38 3.67
C THR A 733 -0.54 20.53 2.31
N GLN A 734 -0.34 19.42 1.57
CA GLN A 734 0.27 19.41 0.21
C GLN A 734 -0.37 20.43 -0.77
N GLU A 735 -1.60 20.89 -0.50
CA GLU A 735 -2.35 21.87 -1.31
C GLU A 735 -1.84 23.32 -1.19
N THR A 736 -0.93 23.61 -0.26
CA THR A 736 -0.38 24.97 -0.03
C THR A 736 1.05 25.16 -0.54
N THR A 737 1.65 24.10 -1.09
CA THR A 737 3.01 24.15 -1.65
C THR A 737 2.95 24.54 -3.13
N PRO A 738 3.72 25.54 -3.58
CA PRO A 738 3.73 25.90 -4.99
C PRO A 738 4.07 24.69 -5.84
N THR A 739 3.28 24.49 -6.88
CA THR A 739 3.36 23.31 -7.76
C THR A 739 3.39 23.76 -9.23
N LEU A 740 4.37 23.25 -9.98
CA LEU A 740 4.53 23.51 -11.41
C LEU A 740 3.87 22.37 -12.18
N GLU A 741 2.78 22.68 -12.88
CA GLU A 741 2.04 21.78 -13.75
C GLU A 741 2.37 22.08 -15.22
N PHE A 742 2.58 21.06 -16.05
CA PHE A 742 2.78 21.21 -17.49
C PHE A 742 2.36 19.94 -18.24
N VAL A 743 2.29 20.02 -19.57
CA VAL A 743 2.02 18.89 -20.46
C VAL A 743 3.32 18.45 -21.12
N ASP A 744 3.66 17.16 -21.01
CA ASP A 744 4.84 16.58 -21.66
C ASP A 744 4.60 16.21 -23.15
N GLY A 745 5.65 15.74 -23.84
CA GLY A 745 5.56 15.33 -25.25
C GLY A 745 4.64 14.14 -25.51
N MET A 746 4.28 13.39 -24.46
CA MET A 746 3.31 12.30 -24.50
C MET A 746 1.88 12.77 -24.16
N ASN A 747 1.67 14.09 -24.04
CA ASN A 747 0.41 14.71 -23.67
C ASN A 747 -0.09 14.35 -22.26
N ASN A 748 0.82 13.95 -21.35
CA ASN A 748 0.50 13.72 -19.94
C ASN A 748 0.59 15.02 -19.15
N ILE A 749 -0.27 15.16 -18.14
CA ILE A 749 -0.17 16.25 -17.16
C ILE A 749 0.84 15.87 -16.09
N VAL A 750 1.98 16.56 -16.06
CA VAL A 750 3.05 16.38 -15.08
C VAL A 750 2.94 17.49 -14.01
N ARG A 751 3.18 17.13 -12.75
CA ARG A 751 3.22 18.06 -11.62
C ARG A 751 4.50 17.89 -10.84
N ILE A 752 5.24 18.98 -10.66
CA ILE A 752 6.45 19.04 -9.83
C ILE A 752 6.15 19.95 -8.65
N ALA A 753 6.19 19.41 -7.44
CA ALA A 753 6.13 20.17 -6.20
C ALA A 753 7.55 20.47 -5.69
N ARG A 754 7.69 21.48 -4.82
CA ARG A 754 8.95 22.00 -4.23
C ARG A 754 9.79 22.84 -5.22
N SER A 755 10.16 24.04 -4.78
CA SER A 755 10.86 25.01 -5.64
C SER A 755 12.23 24.54 -6.15
N ASN A 756 13.03 23.81 -5.36
CA ASN A 756 14.34 23.31 -5.82
C ASN A 756 14.19 22.23 -6.90
N ALA A 757 13.21 21.32 -6.76
CA ALA A 757 12.91 20.32 -7.79
C ALA A 757 12.44 20.96 -9.10
N MET A 758 11.67 22.06 -9.02
CA MET A 758 11.31 22.85 -10.20
C MET A 758 12.54 23.47 -10.85
N ILE A 759 13.46 24.04 -10.07
CA ILE A 759 14.69 24.66 -10.57
C ILE A 759 15.56 23.62 -11.29
N ASP A 760 15.75 22.44 -10.70
CA ASP A 760 16.50 21.33 -11.30
C ASP A 760 15.85 20.85 -12.61
N PHE A 761 14.52 20.69 -12.60
CA PHE A 761 13.78 20.35 -13.81
C PHE A 761 13.97 21.42 -14.89
N LEU A 762 13.79 22.70 -14.55
CA LEU A 762 13.92 23.80 -15.51
C LEU A 762 15.33 23.94 -16.06
N GLU A 763 16.35 23.72 -15.23
CA GLU A 763 17.75 23.70 -15.68
C GLU A 763 18.00 22.59 -16.69
N SER A 764 17.43 21.41 -16.45
CA SER A 764 17.61 20.24 -17.32
C SER A 764 16.79 20.36 -18.61
N ALA A 765 15.50 20.68 -18.47
CA ALA A 765 14.50 20.73 -19.54
C ALA A 765 14.62 21.95 -20.46
N PHE A 766 15.26 23.02 -20.00
CA PHE A 766 15.48 24.26 -20.75
C PHE A 766 16.95 24.67 -20.73
N SER A 767 17.86 23.68 -20.76
CA SER A 767 19.31 23.92 -20.84
C SER A 767 19.73 24.68 -22.10
N ASP A 768 18.90 24.67 -23.15
CA ASP A 768 19.07 25.40 -24.41
C ASP A 768 18.59 26.86 -24.35
N ARG A 769 18.01 27.31 -23.24
CA ARG A 769 17.44 28.67 -23.10
C ARG A 769 17.89 29.36 -21.81
N GLY A 770 17.90 30.69 -21.86
CA GLY A 770 18.08 31.51 -20.66
C GLY A 770 19.49 31.47 -20.10
N GLY A 771 19.64 31.76 -18.81
CA GLY A 771 20.92 31.52 -18.12
C GLY A 771 20.90 30.27 -17.27
N ASN A 772 22.07 29.93 -16.74
CA ASN A 772 22.31 28.72 -15.95
C ASN A 772 21.79 28.94 -14.53
N LEU A 773 20.77 28.19 -14.13
CA LEU A 773 20.24 28.20 -12.77
C LEU A 773 21.20 27.53 -11.78
N LEU A 774 22.08 26.67 -12.28
CA LEU A 774 23.09 25.97 -11.51
C LEU A 774 24.48 26.20 -12.13
N PRO A 775 25.56 26.20 -11.32
CA PRO A 775 26.91 26.21 -11.86
C PRO A 775 27.17 25.01 -12.80
N LEU A 776 28.03 25.22 -13.79
CA LEU A 776 28.47 24.16 -14.71
C LEU A 776 29.43 23.18 -14.03
N ASP A 777 30.29 23.68 -13.15
CA ASP A 777 31.23 22.87 -12.37
C ASP A 777 30.47 21.97 -11.36
N PRO A 778 30.73 20.65 -11.33
CA PRO A 778 30.01 19.73 -10.45
C PRO A 778 30.17 20.01 -8.95
N VAL A 779 31.34 20.47 -8.51
CA VAL A 779 31.62 20.75 -7.09
C VAL A 779 30.89 22.03 -6.67
N ALA A 780 30.97 23.08 -7.48
CA ALA A 780 30.22 24.31 -7.28
C ALA A 780 28.71 24.04 -7.31
N ARG A 781 28.23 23.17 -8.19
CA ARG A 781 26.82 22.76 -8.25
C ARG A 781 26.36 22.06 -6.97
N ALA A 782 27.14 21.11 -6.45
CA ALA A 782 26.83 20.43 -5.18
C ALA A 782 26.75 21.43 -4.01
N ARG A 783 27.73 22.32 -3.88
CA ARG A 783 27.76 23.35 -2.83
C ARG A 783 26.63 24.37 -2.95
N SER A 784 26.25 24.74 -4.18
CA SER A 784 25.13 25.65 -4.42
C SER A 784 23.81 25.05 -3.95
N ARG A 785 23.63 23.73 -4.10
CA ARG A 785 22.45 23.02 -3.60
C ARG A 785 22.43 22.98 -2.08
N GLU A 786 23.53 22.61 -1.45
CA GLU A 786 23.66 22.62 0.02
C GLU A 786 23.34 24.01 0.60
N THR A 787 23.86 25.06 -0.03
CA THR A 787 23.59 26.44 0.40
C THR A 787 22.14 26.84 0.18
N ALA A 788 21.53 26.48 -0.96
CA ALA A 788 20.12 26.76 -1.23
C ALA A 788 19.18 26.01 -0.26
N GLU A 789 19.54 24.79 0.15
CA GLU A 789 18.82 24.04 1.18
C GLU A 789 18.94 24.67 2.56
N ALA A 790 20.13 25.16 2.92
CA ALA A 790 20.32 25.92 4.17
C ALA A 790 19.52 27.23 4.18
N ILE A 791 19.34 27.89 3.03
CA ILE A 791 18.48 29.08 2.93
C ILE A 791 17.00 28.69 3.11
N ASP A 792 16.57 27.59 2.48
CA ASP A 792 15.19 27.11 2.56
C ASP A 792 14.79 26.67 3.99
N SER A 793 15.75 26.23 4.81
CA SER A 793 15.48 25.90 6.22
C SER A 793 15.27 27.14 7.12
N ILE A 794 15.76 28.31 6.69
CA ILE A 794 15.61 29.60 7.40
C ILE A 794 14.35 30.35 6.91
N MET A 795 13.79 29.99 5.75
CA MET A 795 12.66 30.70 5.15
C MET A 795 11.33 30.47 5.90
N PRO A 796 10.60 31.54 6.25
CA PRO A 796 9.25 31.41 6.77
C PRO A 796 8.29 31.03 5.63
N TYR A 797 7.60 29.89 5.77
CA TYR A 797 6.50 29.49 4.90
C TYR A 797 5.38 30.55 4.94
N SER A 798 4.78 30.87 3.80
CA SER A 798 4.04 32.12 3.58
C SER A 798 2.75 32.29 4.40
N ALA A 799 2.51 33.57 4.75
CA ALA A 799 1.27 34.28 5.12
C ALA A 799 0.68 34.19 6.54
N GLU A 800 0.85 33.12 7.32
CA GLU A 800 0.25 33.04 8.67
C GLU A 800 1.19 32.59 9.80
N ASN A 801 2.48 32.36 9.53
CA ASN A 801 3.42 32.02 10.60
C ASN A 801 3.76 33.25 11.46
N ILE A 802 2.90 33.51 12.45
CA ILE A 802 3.06 34.51 13.52
C ILE A 802 4.15 34.07 14.53
N ASP A 803 4.59 32.81 14.50
CA ASP A 803 5.49 32.21 15.50
C ASP A 803 6.95 32.03 15.05
N VAL A 804 7.39 32.79 14.04
CA VAL A 804 8.81 32.83 13.68
C VAL A 804 9.51 33.81 14.61
N ASP A 805 10.35 33.30 15.49
CA ASP A 805 11.18 34.13 16.36
C ASP A 805 12.08 35.02 15.47
N ARG A 806 11.89 36.34 15.57
CA ARG A 806 12.73 37.35 14.92
C ARG A 806 14.21 37.04 15.12
N LYS A 807 14.57 36.57 16.33
CA LYS A 807 15.93 36.18 16.67
C LYS A 807 16.41 34.97 15.88
N ALA A 808 15.56 33.97 15.62
CA ALA A 808 15.92 32.81 14.81
C ALA A 808 16.23 33.19 13.35
N VAL A 809 15.51 34.18 12.79
CA VAL A 809 15.81 34.71 11.45
C VAL A 809 17.09 35.53 11.46
N GLU A 810 17.32 36.38 12.49
CA GLU A 810 18.56 37.13 12.67
C GLU A 810 19.79 36.20 12.82
N ASP A 811 19.69 35.16 13.65
CA ASP A 811 20.71 34.14 13.85
C ASP A 811 20.97 33.34 12.55
N GLY A 812 19.90 32.99 11.83
CA GLY A 812 19.96 32.32 10.53
C GLY A 812 20.67 33.16 9.47
N LEU A 813 20.35 34.45 9.37
CA LEU A 813 21.03 35.39 8.46
C LEU A 813 22.51 35.55 8.81
N SER A 814 22.86 35.61 10.10
CA SER A 814 24.25 35.65 10.56
C SER A 814 25.02 34.39 10.19
N CYS A 815 24.40 33.22 10.36
CA CYS A 815 24.98 31.95 9.96
C CYS A 815 25.19 31.90 8.43
N LEU A 816 24.20 32.35 7.66
CA LEU A 816 24.25 32.39 6.20
C LEU A 816 25.34 33.33 5.68
N GLU A 817 25.50 34.52 6.28
CA GLU A 817 26.59 35.44 5.92
C GLU A 817 27.96 34.82 6.19
N SER A 818 28.11 34.11 7.32
CA SER A 818 29.33 33.38 7.66
C SER A 818 29.60 32.25 6.65
N LEU A 819 28.57 31.51 6.27
CA LEU A 819 28.63 30.41 5.33
C LEU A 819 29.03 30.86 3.93
N LEU A 820 28.38 31.91 3.41
CA LEU A 820 28.74 32.52 2.12
C LEU A 820 30.17 33.07 2.15
N THR A 821 30.59 33.69 3.25
CA THR A 821 31.98 34.17 3.43
C THR A 821 32.99 33.02 3.38
N ALA A 822 32.70 31.92 4.09
CA ALA A 822 33.56 30.74 4.14
C ALA A 822 33.66 30.03 2.78
N TYR A 823 32.56 29.98 2.02
CA TYR A 823 32.55 29.36 0.70
C TYR A 823 33.08 30.26 -0.43
N HIS A 824 33.01 31.58 -0.27
CA HIS A 824 33.55 32.52 -1.26
C HIS A 824 35.09 32.46 -1.34
N ALA A 825 35.79 32.31 -0.20
CA ALA A 825 37.26 32.33 -0.17
C ALA A 825 37.93 31.19 -0.99
N PRO A 826 37.47 29.91 -0.96
CA PRO A 826 38.03 28.85 -1.79
C PRO A 826 37.62 28.90 -3.27
N LEU A 827 36.42 29.40 -3.60
CA LEU A 827 35.92 29.51 -4.99
C LEU A 827 36.61 30.66 -5.75
N LEU A 828 36.97 31.74 -5.05
CA LEU A 828 37.81 32.82 -5.58
C LEU A 828 39.19 32.35 -6.04
N ALA A 829 39.74 31.28 -5.44
CA ALA A 829 41.03 30.72 -5.81
C ALA A 829 41.02 30.02 -7.19
N SER A 830 39.85 29.72 -7.76
CA SER A 830 39.66 29.01 -9.05
C SER A 830 39.01 29.84 -10.17
N ALA A 831 38.96 31.17 -10.03
CA ALA A 831 38.51 32.20 -10.98
C ALA A 831 36.99 32.46 -11.17
N VAL A 832 36.58 33.65 -10.73
CA VAL A 832 35.95 34.80 -11.43
C VAL A 832 35.27 35.63 -10.33
N GLU A 833 35.52 36.94 -10.24
CA GLU A 833 34.81 37.84 -9.31
C GLU A 833 33.51 38.33 -9.97
N GLY A 834 32.39 38.25 -9.24
CA GLY A 834 31.06 38.64 -9.71
C GLY A 834 30.15 39.06 -8.54
N PRO A 835 29.10 39.87 -8.80
CA PRO A 835 28.32 40.50 -7.73
C PRO A 835 27.26 39.58 -7.09
N PHE A 836 27.22 38.29 -7.45
CA PHE A 836 26.24 37.29 -7.01
C PHE A 836 26.82 36.36 -5.92
N ALA A 837 25.97 35.64 -5.20
CA ALA A 837 26.33 34.93 -3.96
C ALA A 837 27.49 33.92 -4.06
N ILE A 838 27.79 33.42 -5.26
CA ILE A 838 28.86 32.42 -5.52
C ILE A 838 29.93 33.00 -6.46
N GLY A 839 30.06 34.32 -6.56
CA GLY A 839 31.07 34.98 -7.39
C GLY A 839 30.91 34.78 -8.91
N THR A 840 29.83 34.14 -9.37
CA THR A 840 29.59 33.89 -10.80
C THR A 840 29.26 35.18 -11.56
N HIS A 841 29.51 35.23 -12.88
CA HIS A 841 29.10 36.36 -13.75
C HIS A 841 27.56 36.50 -13.91
N GLY A 842 26.76 35.62 -13.32
CA GLY A 842 25.29 35.64 -13.36
C GLY A 842 24.66 35.01 -12.10
N PRO A 843 23.37 35.27 -11.82
CA PRO A 843 22.67 34.68 -10.68
C PRO A 843 22.48 33.17 -10.82
N ASN A 844 22.34 32.46 -9.70
CA ASN A 844 22.10 31.02 -9.66
C ASN A 844 21.10 30.63 -8.53
N ILE A 845 20.94 29.33 -8.26
CA ILE A 845 20.00 28.78 -7.26
C ILE A 845 20.14 29.39 -5.86
N VAL A 846 21.35 29.79 -5.45
CA VAL A 846 21.59 30.43 -4.16
C VAL A 846 21.00 31.83 -4.16
N ASP A 847 21.24 32.63 -5.22
CA ASP A 847 20.63 33.95 -5.37
C ASP A 847 19.10 33.84 -5.46
N ILE A 848 18.59 32.87 -6.22
CA ILE A 848 17.15 32.60 -6.38
C ILE A 848 16.50 32.33 -5.01
N SER A 849 17.21 31.63 -4.13
CA SER A 849 16.74 31.29 -2.77
C SER A 849 16.90 32.47 -1.80
N LEU A 850 17.98 33.23 -1.91
CA LEU A 850 18.36 34.30 -0.99
C LEU A 850 17.42 35.52 -1.08
N ILE A 851 17.06 35.95 -2.28
CA ILE A 851 16.31 37.21 -2.45
C ILE A 851 14.91 37.16 -1.81
N PRO A 852 14.11 36.08 -1.97
CA PRO A 852 12.84 35.95 -1.25
C PRO A 852 13.00 35.95 0.27
N LEU A 853 14.09 35.40 0.82
CA LEU A 853 14.39 35.43 2.26
C LEU A 853 14.64 36.86 2.74
N LEU A 854 15.52 37.62 2.06
CA LEU A 854 15.86 39.00 2.43
C LEU A 854 14.66 39.94 2.33
N TYR A 855 13.80 39.74 1.33
CA TYR A 855 12.53 40.45 1.23
C TYR A 855 11.64 40.22 2.46
N ASN A 856 11.50 38.97 2.90
CA ASN A 856 10.72 38.65 4.10
C ASN A 856 11.38 39.20 5.37
N ALA A 857 12.70 39.09 5.53
CA ALA A 857 13.40 39.63 6.69
C ALA A 857 13.09 41.13 6.91
N ARG A 858 13.09 41.91 5.82
CA ARG A 858 12.66 43.32 5.88
C ARG A 858 11.19 43.49 6.22
N LYS A 859 10.30 42.64 5.67
CA LYS A 859 8.88 42.64 6.03
C LYS A 859 8.67 42.44 7.55
N TYR A 860 9.54 41.67 8.20
CA TYR A 860 9.53 41.43 9.65
C TYR A 860 10.35 42.47 10.46
N GLY A 861 10.83 43.54 9.83
CA GLY A 861 11.53 44.64 10.53
C GLY A 861 12.97 44.33 10.94
N ILE A 862 13.61 43.35 10.29
CA ILE A 862 15.05 43.09 10.44
C ILE A 862 15.83 44.10 9.61
N ASP A 863 16.83 44.72 10.21
CA ASP A 863 17.71 45.68 9.54
C ASP A 863 18.75 44.94 8.69
N SER A 864 18.53 44.93 7.37
CA SER A 864 19.43 44.27 6.44
C SER A 864 20.82 44.91 6.37
N SER A 865 20.99 46.16 6.83
CA SER A 865 22.29 46.83 6.85
C SER A 865 23.32 46.17 7.78
N LEU A 866 22.86 45.33 8.71
CA LEU A 866 23.70 44.50 9.57
C LEU A 866 24.45 43.39 8.81
N TYR A 867 24.04 43.08 7.58
CA TYR A 867 24.63 42.04 6.74
C TYR A 867 25.06 42.66 5.38
N PRO A 868 26.19 43.40 5.32
CA PRO A 868 26.59 44.16 4.14
C PRO A 868 26.80 43.30 2.90
N MET A 869 27.27 42.05 3.05
CA MET A 869 27.48 41.15 1.91
C MET A 869 26.13 40.71 1.31
N LEU A 870 25.19 40.29 2.15
CA LEU A 870 23.84 39.90 1.71
C LEU A 870 23.12 41.08 1.03
N THR A 871 23.29 42.28 1.59
CA THR A 871 22.75 43.52 1.00
C THR A 871 23.36 43.81 -0.38
N SER A 872 24.68 43.61 -0.55
CA SER A 872 25.35 43.80 -1.84
C SER A 872 24.84 42.82 -2.91
N ILE A 873 24.70 41.54 -2.55
CA ILE A 873 24.14 40.50 -3.45
C ILE A 873 22.70 40.84 -3.82
N GLU A 874 21.91 41.30 -2.85
CA GLU A 874 20.53 41.71 -3.10
C GLU A 874 20.43 42.86 -4.08
N MET A 875 21.28 43.88 -3.94
CA MET A 875 21.33 45.00 -4.89
C MET A 875 21.67 44.51 -6.30
N ALA A 876 22.59 43.56 -6.44
CA ALA A 876 22.95 42.96 -7.73
C ALA A 876 21.80 42.19 -8.37
N CYS A 877 21.05 41.41 -7.58
CA CYS A 877 19.92 40.62 -8.05
C CYS A 877 18.68 41.47 -8.37
N LYS A 878 18.43 42.53 -7.59
CA LYS A 878 17.22 43.37 -7.70
C LYS A 878 17.04 43.97 -9.09
N ASP A 879 18.14 44.40 -9.71
CA ASP A 879 18.12 45.02 -11.05
C ASP A 879 18.22 43.99 -12.17
N HIS A 880 18.49 42.72 -11.86
CA HIS A 880 18.60 41.66 -12.84
C HIS A 880 17.22 41.26 -13.39
N PRO A 881 17.07 41.05 -14.72
CA PRO A 881 15.77 40.81 -15.35
C PRO A 881 14.95 39.69 -14.72
N TRP A 882 15.60 38.58 -14.31
CA TRP A 882 14.93 37.42 -13.72
C TRP A 882 14.13 37.79 -12.47
N PHE A 883 14.73 38.57 -11.58
CA PHE A 883 14.13 38.94 -10.30
C PHE A 883 13.11 40.06 -10.49
N ARG A 884 13.41 41.03 -11.37
CA ARG A 884 12.50 42.15 -11.67
C ARG A 884 11.18 41.67 -12.27
N SER A 885 11.21 40.74 -13.23
CA SER A 885 9.98 40.19 -13.84
C SER A 885 9.21 39.26 -12.90
N ALA A 886 9.91 38.62 -11.97
CA ALA A 886 9.33 37.66 -11.03
C ALA A 886 8.88 38.28 -9.71
N ALA A 887 9.17 39.56 -9.45
CA ALA A 887 8.83 40.23 -8.20
C ALA A 887 7.32 40.14 -7.88
N PRO A 888 6.91 40.03 -6.61
CA PRO A 888 5.52 40.16 -6.20
C PRO A 888 4.96 41.52 -6.65
N LYS A 889 3.79 41.53 -7.31
CA LYS A 889 3.08 42.79 -7.62
C LYS A 889 2.33 43.23 -6.36
N MET A 890 2.72 44.38 -5.81
CA MET A 890 2.11 44.97 -4.61
C MET A 890 0.98 45.93 -4.99
N ASP A 891 0.06 45.51 -5.85
CA ASP A 891 -1.15 46.29 -6.09
C ASP A 891 -2.18 45.91 -5.01
N GLY A 892 -2.29 46.72 -3.96
CA GLY A 892 -3.45 46.69 -3.06
C GLY A 892 -3.24 46.26 -1.60
N ILE A 893 -2.02 46.07 -1.11
CA ILE A 893 -1.80 45.87 0.34
C ILE A 893 -1.50 47.23 0.97
N LYS A 894 -2.53 47.84 1.55
CA LYS A 894 -2.41 48.96 2.51
C LYS A 894 -2.27 48.42 3.91
#